data_AF-A0A3D1LAM4-F1
#
_entry.id   AF-A0A3D1LAM4-F1
#
_cell.length_a   1.000
_cell.length_b   1.000
_cell.length_c   1.000
_cell.angle_alpha   90.00
_cell.angle_beta   90.00
_cell.angle_gamma   90.00
#
_symmetry.space_group_name_H-M   'P 1'
#
loop_
_entity.id
_entity.type
_entity.pdbx_description
1 polymer ?
#
loop_
_entity_poly.entity_id
_entity_poly.type
_entity_poly.pdbx_seq_one_letter_code
_entity_poly.pdbx_strand_id
1 'polypeptide(L)'
;MLFDRNSGDNLSFPENISLAALHSFGTADVAIALPEGRDWKNENNYKLKLYGQKVETDADDYQFLNIYPSDTVLNYHHFQKLERRYTTGSAMDSKMYVPSGSLLSETNYYIVPQKYVEFAGVKPTRNPDGSYTNPYYTTEEEAAIRALFPQYKSRVDAHNALKNYILSQTELHVGGYHPQMAYRLIGSQAVNLYGQVTEDAFLNAVHGEGYDLAQTQEFLSTVMDGIYDYVESSRIDAPEITSFELGGSKARIDAKNRKVTVNIPLGYDTSGMTPAITTSGYTYAQLVSGSTSSSVMKYKVTPYCPITGLLYNGQRDSSGNIYTDLSQEWTVELKFGEQPFNDVTSFSIYDAKYQKQREATIANPEKAGELGSITLNMPVGTDRKSLVPTITHLGQYVQIEENGEWKTIESGKAYDFSTVRKIRVKNDSFGGVTTEYTVTITAEQSKECKILGYKIGYAEGVIDEQNHTVTIEVPYGTDLTKQTAEVTCSEFAENTVKPSLLVYNMDLTYVIKAENGTEQPYKVRITQTAPATGKNILGFSYGSISARIGEKDILLEVPFSVDLKTLAPTIVVSDFATVSPASNEAVDFTNSEKTPVIYTVRAQDGTEKKYNVVVKKAAQPDSVPYGDILEEVKSNIIADYKSRRDGTLLTDDWILMNLGFATCNQEVASGEDLPYGLNIYGHIKAIAPNKMTDYARVIMMLTALGINASNLDIYRDSNNTPFTDGSGKAVSSLVKELYSYSGSYTINGPIYALIALDMGNYTVPKDAKWTREKLLEEILSHQYGSDGFGIDMVAMLMQSLYPYINDPTYGERVKAKMQEGYDIILGYQTASGVDPMGSDYTFFSWGTTNSESCAQVICAMCAMGVDVGTDPNFSAYSTGDYTQDKGVIPTWLNRYLMPSKAGFGHTDNSHNEMATYQSAYAVQWYLNFYNEQSAKPYSLYYKRFDFSRQLSDKADIEKFTLEGQEGIINGNNITVYIPDGMPTDNLTPEIKLSDGAKLLSPKMPVPFVEDAPVAFTVQAENGTTKKTYSVKLVYDKNVKGKGTTLFTDTIQIQNEDMADKDMEDMQITKNEDGTTDILITIVPGVDTTKLRFKADISYKATASIDVTGKSNVDLHDWTEVVVTAEDGVTKQTYRIKVVSQTFASITEFAIKVDGV
;
A
#
# COMPACT_ATOMS: atom_id res chain seq x y z
N MET A 1 14.28 9.92 32.02
CA MET A 1 13.10 9.05 32.23
C MET A 1 11.83 9.90 32.17
N LEU A 2 10.66 9.28 32.01
CA LEU A 2 9.35 9.84 31.71
C LEU A 2 8.37 9.17 32.65
N PHE A 3 7.49 9.95 33.25
CA PHE A 3 6.58 9.48 34.28
C PHE A 3 5.16 9.99 34.00
N ASP A 4 4.15 9.19 34.35
CA ASP A 4 2.77 9.69 34.43
C ASP A 4 2.60 10.46 35.73
N ARG A 5 2.10 11.69 35.65
CA ARG A 5 1.86 12.52 36.83
C ARG A 5 0.79 11.94 37.75
N ASN A 6 -0.20 11.25 37.18
CA ASN A 6 -1.35 10.78 37.95
C ASN A 6 -1.01 9.51 38.74
N SER A 7 -0.37 8.50 38.12
CA SER A 7 0.02 7.29 38.84
C SER A 7 1.39 7.38 39.52
N GLY A 8 2.30 8.21 39.01
CA GLY A 8 3.70 8.23 39.43
C GLY A 8 4.55 7.14 38.78
N ASP A 9 3.97 6.34 37.88
CA ASP A 9 4.68 5.24 37.23
C ASP A 9 5.75 5.77 36.28
N ASN A 10 6.90 5.11 36.27
CA ASN A 10 7.92 5.33 35.26
C ASN A 10 7.50 4.63 33.97
N LEU A 11 7.27 5.42 32.92
CA LEU A 11 6.86 4.93 31.62
C LEU A 11 8.02 4.87 30.62
N SER A 12 9.23 5.23 31.04
CA SER A 12 10.42 5.11 30.19
C SER A 12 10.86 3.68 30.00
N PHE A 13 11.36 3.42 28.79
CA PHE A 13 11.99 2.14 28.44
C PHE A 13 11.14 0.95 28.93
N PRO A 14 9.87 0.86 28.50
CA PRO A 14 9.04 -0.31 28.76
C PRO A 14 9.88 -1.58 28.63
N GLU A 15 10.05 -2.32 29.74
CA GLU A 15 10.95 -3.46 29.77
C GLU A 15 10.55 -4.43 28.65
N ASN A 16 11.50 -4.80 27.80
CA ASN A 16 11.32 -5.72 26.67
C ASN A 16 10.73 -5.17 25.35
N ILE A 17 10.82 -3.86 25.03
CA ILE A 17 10.51 -3.41 23.64
C ILE A 17 11.52 -3.91 22.59
N SER A 18 12.78 -4.20 22.95
CA SER A 18 13.79 -4.57 21.94
C SER A 18 14.22 -6.03 22.04
N LEU A 19 13.70 -6.88 21.13
CA LEU A 19 14.44 -8.05 20.64
C LEU A 19 15.20 -7.79 19.33
N ALA A 20 15.06 -6.60 18.74
CA ALA A 20 15.76 -6.19 17.54
C ALA A 20 16.30 -4.75 17.63
N ALA A 21 17.31 -4.50 18.47
CA ALA A 21 18.11 -3.28 18.40
C ALA A 21 18.87 -3.12 17.04
N LEU A 22 18.62 -4.00 16.06
CA LEU A 22 19.19 -3.99 14.71
C LEU A 22 18.27 -3.34 13.66
N HIS A 23 16.95 -3.26 13.88
CA HIS A 23 15.98 -2.71 12.92
C HIS A 23 14.86 -1.92 13.65
N SER A 24 15.05 -0.61 13.77
CA SER A 24 14.06 0.37 14.25
C SER A 24 13.90 1.43 13.17
N PHE A 25 12.80 2.18 13.15
CA PHE A 25 12.70 3.36 12.28
C PHE A 25 13.82 4.39 12.57
N GLY A 26 14.47 4.30 13.74
CA GLY A 26 15.68 5.04 14.08
C GLY A 26 15.43 6.54 14.22
N THR A 27 14.19 6.92 14.54
CA THR A 27 13.67 8.28 14.36
C THR A 27 13.17 8.94 15.64
N ALA A 28 12.50 10.08 15.48
CA ALA A 28 12.02 10.94 16.54
C ALA A 28 10.88 10.33 17.37
N ASP A 29 10.37 9.16 17.02
CA ASP A 29 9.35 8.43 17.77
C ASP A 29 9.92 7.76 19.03
N VAL A 30 9.11 7.74 20.09
CA VAL A 30 9.52 7.29 21.43
C VAL A 30 8.38 6.48 22.05
N ALA A 31 8.58 5.17 22.15
CA ALA A 31 7.65 4.29 22.84
C ALA A 31 7.69 4.50 24.37
N ILE A 32 6.52 4.49 25.00
CA ILE A 32 6.32 4.58 26.44
C ILE A 32 5.40 3.46 26.95
N ALA A 33 5.55 3.07 28.22
CA ALA A 33 4.70 2.06 28.84
C ALA A 33 3.28 2.58 29.13
N LEU A 34 2.29 1.69 29.13
CA LEU A 34 1.00 1.95 29.77
C LEU A 34 1.15 1.79 31.30
N PRO A 35 0.62 2.73 32.12
CA PRO A 35 0.65 2.61 33.59
C PRO A 35 0.12 1.26 34.10
N GLU A 36 0.72 0.74 35.17
CA GLU A 36 0.40 -0.59 35.69
C GLU A 36 -1.09 -0.67 36.13
N GLY A 37 -1.74 -1.80 35.85
CA GLY A 37 -3.13 -2.05 36.24
C GLY A 37 -4.19 -1.36 35.36
N ARG A 38 -3.81 -0.64 34.31
CA ARG A 38 -4.76 -0.11 33.32
C ARG A 38 -5.10 -1.16 32.26
N ASP A 39 -6.40 -1.26 31.93
CA ASP A 39 -6.89 -2.12 30.85
C ASP A 39 -6.53 -1.52 29.49
N TRP A 40 -5.71 -2.21 28.72
CA TRP A 40 -5.25 -1.79 27.40
C TRP A 40 -6.39 -1.71 26.37
N LYS A 41 -7.53 -2.38 26.60
CA LYS A 41 -8.68 -2.34 25.68
C LYS A 41 -9.49 -1.05 25.78
N ASN A 42 -9.31 -0.27 26.85
CA ASN A 42 -10.06 0.95 27.09
C ASN A 42 -9.25 2.18 26.70
N GLU A 43 -9.63 2.83 25.61
CA GLU A 43 -8.93 3.99 25.06
C GLU A 43 -8.77 5.16 26.06
N ASN A 44 -9.70 5.33 27.01
CA ASN A 44 -9.55 6.37 28.03
C ASN A 44 -8.35 6.16 28.96
N ASN A 45 -7.83 4.92 29.05
CA ASN A 45 -6.68 4.61 29.87
C ASN A 45 -5.35 5.13 29.28
N TYR A 46 -5.34 5.49 28.00
CA TYR A 46 -4.20 6.09 27.31
C TYR A 46 -4.14 7.61 27.47
N LYS A 47 -5.12 8.22 28.16
CA LYS A 47 -5.08 9.63 28.55
C LYS A 47 -4.12 9.80 29.73
N LEU A 48 -2.89 10.21 29.43
CA LEU A 48 -1.79 10.33 30.39
C LEU A 48 -1.33 11.78 30.52
N LYS A 49 -0.68 12.09 31.63
CA LYS A 49 -0.14 13.41 31.92
C LYS A 49 1.36 13.29 32.13
N LEU A 50 2.15 13.39 31.07
CA LEU A 50 3.58 13.06 31.14
C LEU A 50 4.45 14.21 31.65
N TYR A 51 5.50 13.84 32.37
CA TYR A 51 6.63 14.71 32.67
C TYR A 51 7.95 13.93 32.60
N GLY A 52 9.02 14.63 32.22
CA GLY A 52 10.37 14.06 32.19
C GLY A 52 11.15 14.35 33.47
N GLN A 53 11.98 13.40 33.89
CA GLN A 53 12.93 13.56 34.99
C GLN A 53 14.30 13.00 34.59
N LYS A 54 15.35 13.76 34.91
CA LYS A 54 16.75 13.34 34.74
C LYS A 54 17.06 12.17 35.68
N VAL A 55 17.72 11.13 35.16
CA VAL A 55 18.27 10.02 35.95
C VAL A 55 19.75 9.92 35.61
N GLU A 56 20.60 9.84 36.63
CA GLU A 56 22.05 10.07 36.52
C GLU A 56 22.73 9.19 35.46
N THR A 57 23.39 9.86 34.50
CA THR A 57 24.38 9.26 33.57
C THR A 57 25.46 10.29 33.26
N ASP A 58 26.69 9.82 33.09
CA ASP A 58 27.98 10.54 32.97
C ASP A 58 28.18 11.45 31.74
N ALA A 59 27.10 11.92 31.08
CA ALA A 59 27.23 12.75 29.88
C ALA A 59 27.42 14.24 30.25
N ASP A 60 28.68 14.68 30.29
CA ASP A 60 29.06 16.08 30.52
C ASP A 60 28.72 17.02 29.34
N ASP A 61 28.25 16.48 28.21
CA ASP A 61 28.00 17.22 26.96
C ASP A 61 26.58 17.82 26.84
N TYR A 62 25.53 17.14 27.32
CA TYR A 62 24.14 17.62 27.24
C TYR A 62 23.38 17.37 28.55
N GLN A 63 22.57 18.34 28.98
CA GLN A 63 21.79 18.28 30.22
C GLN A 63 20.29 18.37 29.94
N PHE A 64 19.54 17.30 30.21
CA PHE A 64 18.08 17.29 30.05
C PHE A 64 17.38 18.34 30.93
N LEU A 65 16.44 19.09 30.36
CA LEU A 65 15.60 20.05 31.06
C LEU A 65 14.20 19.49 31.33
N ASN A 66 13.41 19.31 30.29
CA ASN A 66 12.03 18.83 30.36
C ASN A 66 11.52 18.34 29.00
N ILE A 67 10.27 17.89 28.97
CA ILE A 67 9.47 17.71 27.76
C ILE A 67 8.43 18.84 27.69
N TYR A 68 8.05 19.29 26.50
CA TYR A 68 7.07 20.37 26.32
C TYR A 68 6.01 20.05 25.25
N PRO A 69 4.72 20.30 25.52
CA PRO A 69 4.16 20.67 26.82
C PRO A 69 4.29 19.52 27.82
N SER A 70 4.80 19.80 29.03
CA SER A 70 4.70 18.86 30.14
C SER A 70 3.30 18.95 30.74
N ASP A 71 2.92 17.93 31.50
CA ASP A 71 1.76 18.02 32.39
C ASP A 71 0.41 18.29 31.71
N THR A 72 0.35 18.01 30.41
CA THR A 72 -0.86 18.11 29.59
C THR A 72 -1.46 16.73 29.42
N VAL A 73 -2.79 16.63 29.54
CA VAL A 73 -3.50 15.36 29.34
C VAL A 73 -3.61 15.10 27.84
N LEU A 74 -2.90 14.10 27.34
CA LEU A 74 -2.88 13.70 25.94
C LEU A 74 -3.21 12.21 25.81
N ASN A 75 -3.74 11.80 24.66
CA ASN A 75 -4.11 10.40 24.40
C ASN A 75 -2.97 9.67 23.68
N TYR A 76 -2.15 8.93 24.43
CA TYR A 76 -0.97 8.23 23.91
C TYR A 76 -1.28 6.88 23.23
N HIS A 77 -2.56 6.58 22.97
CA HIS A 77 -2.93 5.56 21.99
C HIS A 77 -2.54 5.99 20.57
N HIS A 78 -2.46 7.32 20.37
CA HIS A 78 -2.04 8.02 19.16
C HIS A 78 -0.70 8.71 19.36
N PHE A 79 0.02 9.02 18.28
CA PHE A 79 1.31 9.72 18.35
C PHE A 79 1.15 11.15 18.87
N GLN A 80 1.83 11.47 19.97
CA GLN A 80 1.81 12.80 20.57
C GLN A 80 3.12 13.55 20.31
N LYS A 81 3.06 14.62 19.52
CA LYS A 81 4.20 15.50 19.23
C LYS A 81 4.57 16.33 20.47
N LEU A 82 5.76 16.11 21.02
CA LEU A 82 6.31 16.87 22.14
C LEU A 82 7.75 17.30 21.82
N GLU A 83 8.22 18.39 22.43
CA GLU A 83 9.62 18.82 22.37
C GLU A 83 10.40 18.28 23.56
N ARG A 84 11.49 17.56 23.29
CA ARG A 84 12.53 17.27 24.27
C ARG A 84 13.48 18.45 24.35
N ARG A 85 13.58 19.08 25.53
CA ARG A 85 14.44 20.24 25.76
C ARG A 85 15.61 19.87 26.65
N TYR A 86 16.79 20.36 26.28
CA TYR A 86 18.05 20.13 26.98
C TYR A 86 18.91 21.38 26.90
N THR A 87 20.03 21.40 27.62
CA THR A 87 21.09 22.39 27.44
C THR A 87 22.40 21.72 27.05
N THR A 88 23.31 22.46 26.44
CA THR A 88 24.71 22.05 26.37
C THR A 88 25.32 21.96 27.78
N GLY A 89 26.32 21.10 27.93
CA GLY A 89 27.10 20.90 29.16
C GLY A 89 28.53 21.43 29.02
N SER A 90 29.27 21.42 30.12
CA SER A 90 30.60 22.04 30.21
C SER A 90 31.67 21.40 29.32
N ALA A 91 31.49 20.14 28.91
CA ALA A 91 32.43 19.49 28.00
C ALA A 91 32.34 20.01 26.55
N MET A 92 31.25 20.71 26.20
CA MET A 92 31.07 21.31 24.87
C MET A 92 31.66 22.73 24.76
N ASP A 93 32.14 23.32 25.85
CA ASP A 93 32.70 24.68 25.92
C ASP A 93 33.94 24.82 25.02
N SER A 94 33.70 25.12 23.75
CA SER A 94 34.70 25.27 22.70
C SER A 94 34.28 26.38 21.75
N LYS A 95 35.15 26.80 20.82
CA LYS A 95 34.75 27.77 19.79
C LYS A 95 33.67 27.24 18.84
N MET A 96 33.45 25.92 18.83
CA MET A 96 32.56 25.20 17.91
C MET A 96 31.10 25.16 18.32
N TYR A 97 30.81 25.14 19.61
CA TYR A 97 29.45 24.95 20.09
C TYR A 97 29.03 26.14 20.94
N VAL A 98 27.72 26.32 21.06
CA VAL A 98 27.17 27.24 22.06
C VAL A 98 27.63 26.81 23.46
N PRO A 99 27.94 27.77 24.35
CA PRO A 99 28.43 27.43 25.69
C PRO A 99 27.41 26.67 26.51
N SER A 100 27.91 25.96 27.51
CA SER A 100 27.13 25.25 28.53
C SER A 100 25.95 26.05 29.06
N GLY A 101 24.80 25.40 29.20
CA GLY A 101 23.54 26.00 29.62
C GLY A 101 22.68 26.57 28.49
N SER A 102 23.14 26.57 27.24
CA SER A 102 22.36 27.04 26.09
C SER A 102 21.24 26.07 25.74
N LEU A 103 20.01 26.56 25.56
CA LEU A 103 18.84 25.75 25.25
C LEU A 103 18.97 25.09 23.87
N LEU A 104 18.71 23.79 23.85
CA LEU A 104 18.53 22.99 22.66
C LEU A 104 17.15 22.33 22.74
N SER A 105 16.54 22.12 21.58
CA SER A 105 15.27 21.43 21.52
C SER A 105 15.16 20.51 20.32
N GLU A 106 14.40 19.45 20.53
CA GLU A 106 14.19 18.41 19.56
C GLU A 106 12.74 17.95 19.60
N THR A 107 12.06 17.98 18.46
CA THR A 107 10.73 17.38 18.34
C THR A 107 10.83 15.85 18.36
N ASN A 108 9.96 15.21 19.16
CA ASN A 108 9.76 13.77 19.27
C ASN A 108 8.27 13.41 19.27
N TYR A 109 7.92 12.17 18.90
CA TYR A 109 6.55 11.67 18.87
C TYR A 109 6.40 10.51 19.85
N TYR A 110 5.59 10.67 20.89
CA TYR A 110 5.46 9.69 21.97
C TYR A 110 4.19 8.85 21.78
N ILE A 111 4.28 7.54 22.02
CA ILE A 111 3.17 6.62 21.84
C ILE A 111 3.28 5.42 22.80
N VAL A 112 2.14 4.86 23.20
CA VAL A 112 2.05 3.53 23.81
C VAL A 112 1.78 2.53 22.69
N PRO A 113 2.75 1.67 22.31
CA PRO A 113 2.55 0.74 21.19
C PRO A 113 1.49 -0.31 21.53
N GLN A 114 0.48 -0.43 20.67
CA GLN A 114 -0.73 -1.21 20.92
C GLN A 114 -0.41 -2.71 21.04
N LYS A 115 0.42 -3.25 20.13
CA LYS A 115 0.80 -4.66 20.17
C LYS A 115 1.68 -4.97 21.38
N TYR A 116 2.48 -4.01 21.82
CA TYR A 116 3.29 -4.21 23.03
C TYR A 116 2.42 -4.42 24.28
N VAL A 117 1.38 -3.59 24.49
CA VAL A 117 0.52 -3.70 25.68
C VAL A 117 -0.47 -4.86 25.62
N GLU A 118 -0.85 -5.30 24.42
CA GLU A 118 -1.67 -6.49 24.19
C GLU A 118 -0.97 -7.77 24.71
N PHE A 119 0.37 -7.83 24.62
CA PHE A 119 1.15 -9.03 24.92
C PHE A 119 2.16 -8.88 26.09
N ALA A 120 2.04 -7.81 26.88
CA ALA A 120 2.95 -7.47 27.97
C ALA A 120 3.23 -8.68 28.91
N GLY A 121 4.45 -9.24 28.83
CA GLY A 121 4.91 -10.36 29.66
C GLY A 121 5.38 -11.61 28.89
N VAL A 122 5.12 -11.70 27.58
CA VAL A 122 5.63 -12.79 26.72
C VAL A 122 6.96 -12.35 26.07
N LYS A 123 7.93 -13.26 25.92
CA LYS A 123 9.19 -12.99 25.21
C LYS A 123 9.20 -13.74 23.88
N PRO A 124 9.49 -13.09 22.73
CA PRO A 124 9.80 -13.79 21.49
C PRO A 124 10.93 -14.78 21.74
N THR A 125 10.80 -16.00 21.19
CA THR A 125 11.83 -17.02 21.35
C THR A 125 12.80 -16.93 20.18
N ARG A 126 14.10 -16.83 20.48
CA ARG A 126 15.13 -16.89 19.44
C ARG A 126 15.34 -18.34 19.05
N ASN A 127 15.05 -18.65 17.80
CA ASN A 127 15.25 -19.98 17.23
C ASN A 127 16.76 -20.24 17.01
N PRO A 128 17.20 -21.52 16.96
CA PRO A 128 18.61 -21.88 16.76
C PRO A 128 19.23 -21.37 15.45
N ASP A 129 18.41 -21.09 14.44
CA ASP A 129 18.80 -20.54 13.13
C ASP A 129 18.99 -19.01 13.14
N GLY A 130 18.74 -18.36 14.27
CA GLY A 130 18.81 -16.91 14.42
C GLY A 130 17.51 -16.17 14.08
N SER A 131 16.46 -16.86 13.62
CA SER A 131 15.12 -16.30 13.46
C SER A 131 14.42 -16.10 14.81
N TYR A 132 13.40 -15.27 14.85
CA TYR A 132 12.55 -15.08 16.03
C TYR A 132 11.17 -15.65 15.75
N THR A 133 10.64 -16.46 16.66
CA THR A 133 9.19 -16.73 16.68
C THR A 133 8.53 -15.54 17.37
N ASN A 134 7.85 -14.70 16.59
CA ASN A 134 7.05 -13.57 17.08
C ASN A 134 5.58 -14.01 17.21
N PRO A 135 5.05 -14.25 18.43
CA PRO A 135 3.68 -14.74 18.60
C PRO A 135 2.61 -13.63 18.58
N TYR A 136 2.94 -12.40 18.17
CA TYR A 136 2.11 -11.20 18.40
C TYR A 136 1.32 -10.70 17.20
N TYR A 137 1.80 -10.96 15.98
CA TYR A 137 1.13 -10.54 14.75
C TYR A 137 0.56 -11.77 14.05
N THR A 138 -0.71 -11.70 13.65
CA THR A 138 -1.27 -12.75 12.78
C THR A 138 -0.73 -12.58 11.37
N THR A 139 -0.77 -13.65 10.58
CA THR A 139 -0.38 -13.59 9.17
C THR A 139 -1.19 -12.54 8.39
N GLU A 140 -2.47 -12.34 8.74
CA GLU A 140 -3.30 -11.29 8.15
C GLU A 140 -2.84 -9.88 8.55
N GLU A 141 -2.43 -9.68 9.81
CA GLU A 141 -1.91 -8.38 10.29
C GLU A 141 -0.58 -8.04 9.63
N GLU A 142 0.35 -9.00 9.53
CA GLU A 142 1.62 -8.81 8.82
C GLU A 142 1.38 -8.45 7.34
N ALA A 143 0.45 -9.14 6.66
CA ALA A 143 0.10 -8.85 5.27
C ALA A 143 -0.49 -7.44 5.11
N ALA A 144 -1.36 -7.01 6.03
CA ALA A 144 -1.94 -5.67 6.02
C ALA A 144 -0.90 -4.58 6.28
N ILE A 145 0.06 -4.82 7.18
CA ILE A 145 1.19 -3.91 7.42
C ILE A 145 2.08 -3.84 6.18
N ARG A 146 2.47 -4.98 5.59
CA ARG A 146 3.29 -5.05 4.35
C ARG A 146 2.66 -4.24 3.21
N ALA A 147 1.34 -4.25 3.06
CA ALA A 147 0.63 -3.46 2.04
C ALA A 147 0.83 -1.93 2.15
N LEU A 148 1.30 -1.42 3.30
CA LEU A 148 1.63 0.00 3.47
C LEU A 148 3.04 0.37 2.96
N PHE A 149 3.85 -0.62 2.57
CA PHE A 149 5.24 -0.41 2.15
C PHE A 149 5.41 0.59 0.99
N PRO A 150 4.56 0.66 -0.06
CA PRO A 150 4.70 1.68 -1.10
C PRO A 150 4.56 3.11 -0.57
N GLN A 151 3.65 3.32 0.39
CA GLN A 151 3.46 4.63 1.03
C GLN A 151 4.65 4.99 1.92
N TYR A 152 5.18 4.01 2.65
CA TYR A 152 6.42 4.15 3.42
C TYR A 152 7.59 4.49 2.51
N LYS A 153 7.80 3.75 1.41
CA LYS A 153 8.88 3.98 0.45
C LYS A 153 8.79 5.36 -0.20
N SER A 154 7.61 5.80 -0.64
CA SER A 154 7.43 7.14 -1.22
C SER A 154 7.85 8.25 -0.25
N ARG A 155 7.51 8.13 1.04
CA ARG A 155 7.95 9.07 2.08
C ARG A 155 9.44 8.97 2.35
N VAL A 156 10.01 7.76 2.41
CA VAL A 156 11.46 7.59 2.53
C VAL A 156 12.19 8.25 1.35
N ASP A 157 11.67 8.15 0.13
CA ASP A 157 12.22 8.79 -1.05
C ASP A 157 12.12 10.33 -0.95
N ALA A 158 11.00 10.89 -0.49
CA ALA A 158 10.84 12.33 -0.25
C ALA A 158 11.82 12.85 0.82
N HIS A 159 11.95 12.12 1.93
CA HIS A 159 12.92 12.41 2.98
C HIS A 159 14.36 12.34 2.46
N ASN A 160 14.69 11.36 1.61
CA ASN A 160 16.01 11.26 0.98
C ASN A 160 16.26 12.40 0.00
N ALA A 161 15.26 12.83 -0.77
CA ALA A 161 15.37 13.96 -1.68
C ALA A 161 15.66 15.27 -0.92
N LEU A 162 14.90 15.56 0.14
CA LEU A 162 15.13 16.74 0.98
C LEU A 162 16.49 16.67 1.69
N LYS A 163 16.86 15.50 2.23
CA LYS A 163 18.18 15.26 2.84
C LYS A 163 19.30 15.57 1.84
N ASN A 164 19.21 15.02 0.62
CA ASN A 164 20.21 15.23 -0.42
C ASN A 164 20.26 16.69 -0.87
N TYR A 165 19.11 17.37 -0.99
CA TYR A 165 19.04 18.78 -1.31
C TYR A 165 19.75 19.64 -0.26
N ILE A 166 19.44 19.44 1.03
CA ILE A 166 20.08 20.16 2.15
C ILE A 166 21.59 19.91 2.14
N LEU A 167 22.01 18.66 1.98
CA LEU A 167 23.43 18.27 1.97
C LEU A 167 24.17 18.71 0.70
N SER A 168 23.47 19.02 -0.39
CA SER A 168 24.06 19.56 -1.62
C SER A 168 24.34 21.07 -1.58
N GLN A 169 23.74 21.80 -0.62
CA GLN A 169 23.94 23.24 -0.50
C GLN A 169 25.40 23.54 -0.13
N THR A 170 26.07 24.36 -0.92
CA THR A 170 27.47 24.72 -0.70
C THR A 170 27.65 26.00 0.12
N GLU A 171 26.57 26.76 0.36
CA GLU A 171 26.59 28.01 1.13
C GLU A 171 25.41 28.06 2.12
N LEU A 172 25.67 28.61 3.31
CA LEU A 172 24.63 28.89 4.30
C LEU A 172 24.22 30.36 4.27
N HIS A 173 22.95 30.62 4.59
CA HIS A 173 22.37 31.97 4.73
C HIS A 173 21.24 31.95 5.77
N VAL A 174 20.94 33.12 6.35
CA VAL A 174 19.77 33.31 7.23
C VAL A 174 18.50 32.98 6.44
N GLY A 175 17.57 32.23 7.05
CA GLY A 175 16.39 31.69 6.38
C GLY A 175 16.65 30.42 5.56
N GLY A 176 17.90 29.95 5.46
CA GLY A 176 18.28 28.66 4.87
C GLY A 176 18.11 27.47 5.82
N TYR A 177 18.45 26.26 5.36
CA TYR A 177 18.33 25.02 6.14
C TYR A 177 19.50 24.81 7.10
N HIS A 178 19.22 24.18 8.25
CA HIS A 178 20.24 23.63 9.13
C HIS A 178 20.78 22.29 8.57
N PRO A 179 22.06 22.15 8.19
CA PRO A 179 22.59 20.91 7.62
C PRO A 179 22.47 19.70 8.54
N GLN A 180 22.62 19.93 9.85
CA GLN A 180 22.54 18.87 10.86
C GLN A 180 21.13 18.27 10.95
N MET A 181 20.10 19.03 10.59
CA MET A 181 18.72 18.54 10.60
C MET A 181 18.43 17.56 9.45
N ALA A 182 19.25 17.53 8.40
CA ALA A 182 19.14 16.54 7.33
C ALA A 182 19.27 15.09 7.84
N TYR A 183 19.97 14.88 8.97
CA TYR A 183 20.12 13.58 9.61
C TYR A 183 18.93 13.17 10.48
N ARG A 184 17.95 14.05 10.66
CA ARG A 184 16.67 13.73 11.30
C ARG A 184 15.68 13.11 10.34
N LEU A 185 15.91 13.28 9.03
CA LEU A 185 15.14 12.61 7.99
C LEU A 185 15.49 11.12 8.01
N ILE A 186 14.46 10.28 7.84
CA ILE A 186 14.47 8.83 8.08
C ILE A 186 15.46 8.04 7.18
N GLY A 187 16.01 8.71 6.16
CA GLY A 187 16.77 8.13 5.04
C GLY A 187 17.75 7.00 5.33
N SER A 188 18.73 7.18 6.23
CA SER A 188 19.79 6.17 6.47
C SER A 188 19.42 5.10 7.51
N GLN A 189 18.26 5.22 8.14
CA GLN A 189 17.76 4.26 9.14
C GLN A 189 16.61 3.39 8.57
N ALA A 190 15.97 3.84 7.48
CA ALA A 190 14.92 3.12 6.76
C ALA A 190 15.41 1.93 5.89
N VAL A 191 16.63 1.44 6.13
CA VAL A 191 17.30 0.48 5.26
C VAL A 191 17.66 -0.80 6.01
N ASN A 192 17.69 -1.92 5.30
CA ASN A 192 18.24 -3.17 5.81
C ASN A 192 19.77 -3.07 6.02
N LEU A 193 20.40 -4.15 6.51
CA LEU A 193 21.86 -4.24 6.72
C LEU A 193 22.71 -3.99 5.45
N TYR A 194 22.08 -3.97 4.27
CA TYR A 194 22.71 -3.73 2.97
C TYR A 194 22.41 -2.35 2.40
N GLY A 195 21.74 -1.47 3.15
CA GLY A 195 21.43 -0.11 2.70
C GLY A 195 20.22 -0.02 1.75
N GLN A 196 19.38 -1.04 1.66
CA GLN A 196 18.18 -1.06 0.82
C GLN A 196 16.91 -0.85 1.63
N VAL A 197 16.00 -0.03 1.11
CA VAL A 197 14.64 0.12 1.66
C VAL A 197 13.81 -1.05 1.16
N THR A 198 13.55 -2.05 2.00
CA THR A 198 12.80 -3.26 1.64
C THR A 198 11.55 -3.43 2.49
N GLU A 199 10.58 -4.17 1.97
CA GLU A 199 9.33 -4.48 2.68
C GLU A 199 9.61 -5.22 4.00
N ASP A 200 10.55 -6.16 4.01
CA ASP A 200 10.95 -6.85 5.24
C ASP A 200 11.62 -5.93 6.25
N ALA A 201 12.43 -4.96 5.79
CA ALA A 201 13.02 -3.98 6.70
C ALA A 201 11.92 -3.10 7.32
N PHE A 202 10.91 -2.73 6.54
CA PHE A 202 9.74 -1.99 7.01
C PHE A 202 8.91 -2.81 8.01
N LEU A 203 8.56 -4.05 7.69
CA LEU A 203 7.81 -4.91 8.61
C LEU A 203 8.60 -5.18 9.89
N ASN A 204 9.91 -5.46 9.78
CA ASN A 204 10.76 -5.67 10.95
C ASN A 204 10.85 -4.42 11.83
N ALA A 205 10.85 -3.22 11.24
CA ALA A 205 10.77 -1.97 11.99
C ALA A 205 9.41 -1.82 12.70
N VAL A 206 8.29 -2.11 12.03
CA VAL A 206 6.95 -2.11 12.67
C VAL A 206 6.87 -3.09 13.82
N HIS A 207 7.38 -4.32 13.63
CA HIS A 207 7.47 -5.32 14.69
C HIS A 207 8.36 -4.85 15.85
N GLY A 208 9.48 -4.21 15.53
CA GLY A 208 10.42 -3.66 16.52
C GLY A 208 9.81 -2.55 17.35
N GLU A 209 8.97 -1.70 16.76
CA GLU A 209 8.27 -0.64 17.50
C GLU A 209 6.99 -1.12 18.20
N GLY A 210 6.43 -2.27 17.81
CA GLY A 210 5.22 -2.83 18.43
C GLY A 210 3.93 -2.12 18.02
N TYR A 211 3.89 -1.53 16.82
CA TYR A 211 2.72 -0.84 16.28
C TYR A 211 1.72 -1.82 15.66
N ASP A 212 0.43 -1.61 15.93
CA ASP A 212 -0.61 -2.28 15.14
C ASP A 212 -0.76 -1.62 13.76
N LEU A 213 -1.72 -2.09 12.94
CA LEU A 213 -1.96 -1.53 11.61
C LEU A 213 -2.35 -0.04 11.67
N ALA A 214 -3.19 0.37 12.63
CA ALA A 214 -3.68 1.73 12.74
C ALA A 214 -2.56 2.70 13.14
N GLN A 215 -1.74 2.31 14.12
CA GLN A 215 -0.56 3.05 14.53
C GLN A 215 0.49 3.07 13.42
N THR A 216 0.63 2.00 12.63
CA THR A 216 1.52 2.02 11.45
C THR A 216 1.06 3.04 10.40
N GLN A 217 -0.24 3.12 10.11
CA GLN A 217 -0.79 4.15 9.21
C GLN A 217 -0.56 5.57 9.77
N GLU A 218 -0.81 5.75 11.07
CA GLU A 218 -0.60 7.04 11.74
C GLU A 218 0.87 7.45 11.76
N PHE A 219 1.80 6.50 11.92
CA PHE A 219 3.24 6.76 11.81
C PHE A 219 3.59 7.37 10.45
N LEU A 220 3.07 6.79 9.35
CA LEU A 220 3.30 7.31 8.00
C LEU A 220 2.74 8.73 7.83
N SER A 221 1.50 8.99 8.26
CA SER A 221 0.84 10.28 8.02
C SER A 221 1.18 11.39 9.02
N THR A 222 1.61 11.04 10.23
CA THR A 222 1.81 12.00 11.33
C THR A 222 3.27 12.15 11.67
N VAL A 223 4.00 11.04 11.82
CA VAL A 223 5.41 11.07 12.26
C VAL A 223 6.32 11.38 11.08
N MET A 224 6.23 10.65 9.97
CA MET A 224 7.09 10.90 8.80
C MET A 224 6.83 12.30 8.23
N ASP A 225 5.57 12.61 7.91
CA ASP A 225 5.17 13.92 7.36
C ASP A 225 5.51 15.05 8.37
N GLY A 226 5.29 14.83 9.67
CA GLY A 226 5.63 15.82 10.69
C GLY A 226 7.14 16.02 10.92
N ILE A 227 7.98 15.01 10.68
CA ILE A 227 9.46 15.16 10.67
C ILE A 227 9.88 15.93 9.42
N TYR A 228 9.29 15.61 8.26
CA TYR A 228 9.52 16.36 7.03
C TYR A 228 9.22 17.84 7.25
N ASP A 229 8.02 18.16 7.73
CA ASP A 229 7.58 19.53 8.03
C ASP A 229 8.45 20.22 9.07
N TYR A 230 8.90 19.52 10.11
CA TYR A 230 9.81 20.08 11.11
C TYR A 230 11.15 20.50 10.49
N VAL A 231 11.74 19.66 9.63
CA VAL A 231 12.98 19.99 8.90
C VAL A 231 12.74 21.07 7.84
N GLU A 232 11.59 21.03 7.17
CA GLU A 232 11.13 21.99 6.16
C GLU A 232 10.73 23.35 6.76
N SER A 233 10.42 23.47 8.06
CA SER A 233 10.09 24.75 8.69
C SER A 233 11.21 25.31 9.58
N SER A 234 12.11 24.46 10.06
CA SER A 234 13.24 24.90 10.90
C SER A 234 14.32 25.53 10.03
N ARG A 235 14.34 26.86 10.00
CA ARG A 235 15.30 27.67 9.24
C ARG A 235 16.25 28.41 10.17
N ILE A 236 17.43 28.73 9.64
CA ILE A 236 18.46 29.46 10.36
C ILE A 236 17.94 30.85 10.75
N ASP A 237 17.83 31.09 12.06
CA ASP A 237 17.35 32.34 12.63
C ASP A 237 18.25 33.54 12.31
N ALA A 238 17.64 34.73 12.22
CA ALA A 238 18.38 35.98 12.15
C ALA A 238 19.09 36.25 13.49
N PRO A 239 20.37 36.65 13.52
CA PRO A 239 21.13 36.88 14.76
C PRO A 239 20.83 38.24 15.41
N GLU A 240 19.74 38.32 16.17
CA GLU A 240 19.25 39.54 16.79
C GLU A 240 19.20 39.47 18.32
N ILE A 241 19.47 40.60 18.99
CA ILE A 241 19.20 40.77 20.43
C ILE A 241 17.77 41.27 20.58
N THR A 242 16.93 40.55 21.32
CA THR A 242 15.51 40.87 21.54
C THR A 242 15.23 41.43 22.93
N SER A 243 16.11 41.16 23.91
CA SER A 243 16.06 41.77 25.23
C SER A 243 17.48 41.89 25.83
N PHE A 244 17.70 42.91 26.68
CA PHE A 244 18.94 43.07 27.43
C PHE A 244 18.65 43.75 28.78
N GLU A 245 19.18 43.22 29.87
CA GLU A 245 19.04 43.76 31.22
C GLU A 245 20.36 43.65 31.98
N LEU A 246 20.73 44.70 32.74
CA LEU A 246 21.92 44.72 33.59
C LEU A 246 21.55 45.23 34.99
N GLY A 247 21.72 44.38 36.01
CA GLY A 247 21.46 44.75 37.40
C GLY A 247 20.01 45.19 37.69
N GLY A 248 19.03 44.73 36.92
CA GLY A 248 17.64 45.18 36.98
C GLY A 248 17.28 46.29 35.99
N SER A 249 18.27 46.93 35.34
CA SER A 249 18.03 47.99 34.37
C SER A 249 17.87 47.39 32.97
N LYS A 250 16.66 47.46 32.42
CA LYS A 250 16.34 46.93 31.09
C LYS A 250 16.67 47.93 29.99
N ALA A 251 16.99 47.42 28.81
CA ALA A 251 17.48 48.19 27.68
C ALA A 251 16.39 48.65 26.69
N ARG A 252 16.69 49.72 25.95
CA ARG A 252 16.06 50.00 24.65
C ARG A 252 16.90 49.35 23.54
N ILE A 253 16.22 48.72 22.57
CA ILE A 253 16.87 47.97 21.49
C ILE A 253 16.48 48.58 20.14
N ASP A 254 17.49 48.87 19.33
CA ASP A 254 17.39 49.29 17.93
C ASP A 254 17.98 48.18 17.06
N ALA A 255 17.12 47.26 16.62
CA ALA A 255 17.54 46.10 15.85
C ALA A 255 18.09 46.47 14.46
N LYS A 256 17.53 47.53 13.84
CA LYS A 256 17.96 48.01 12.52
C LYS A 256 19.41 48.47 12.52
N ASN A 257 19.82 49.19 13.57
CA ASN A 257 21.19 49.67 13.74
C ASN A 257 22.04 48.76 14.65
N ARG A 258 21.47 47.64 15.13
CA ARG A 258 22.10 46.65 16.02
C ARG A 258 22.71 47.28 17.26
N LYS A 259 21.93 48.17 17.87
CA LYS A 259 22.32 48.95 19.02
C LYS A 259 21.41 48.65 20.20
N VAL A 260 22.01 48.39 21.35
CA VAL A 260 21.33 48.27 22.64
C VAL A 260 21.77 49.45 23.49
N THR A 261 20.85 50.11 24.19
CA THR A 261 21.19 51.18 25.12
C THR A 261 20.64 50.84 26.50
N VAL A 262 21.49 50.94 27.52
CA VAL A 262 21.15 50.70 28.92
C VAL A 262 21.56 51.91 29.74
N ASN A 263 20.64 52.45 30.53
CA ASN A 263 20.94 53.52 31.46
C ASN A 263 21.25 52.97 32.85
N ILE A 264 22.35 53.41 33.45
CA ILE A 264 22.82 52.97 34.75
C ILE A 264 22.85 54.19 35.70
N PRO A 265 22.13 54.16 36.83
CA PRO A 265 22.02 55.32 37.71
C PRO A 265 23.34 55.66 38.39
N LEU A 266 23.50 56.93 38.78
CA LEU A 266 24.72 57.43 39.41
C LEU A 266 25.06 56.64 40.69
N GLY A 267 26.29 56.14 40.77
CA GLY A 267 26.77 55.39 41.93
C GLY A 267 26.35 53.92 41.98
N TYR A 268 25.62 53.42 40.97
CA TYR A 268 25.30 52.00 40.84
C TYR A 268 26.50 51.24 40.27
N ASP A 269 27.12 50.39 41.08
CA ASP A 269 28.29 49.61 40.67
C ASP A 269 27.87 48.42 39.81
N THR A 270 28.22 48.44 38.53
CA THR A 270 27.98 47.36 37.58
C THR A 270 29.16 46.41 37.44
N SER A 271 30.26 46.65 38.17
CA SER A 271 31.51 45.91 38.02
C SER A 271 31.31 44.42 38.35
N GLY A 272 31.61 43.56 37.39
CA GLY A 272 31.46 42.10 37.54
C GLY A 272 30.03 41.57 37.43
N MET A 273 29.04 42.41 37.09
CA MET A 273 27.68 41.95 36.81
C MET A 273 27.61 41.19 35.48
N THR A 274 26.68 40.23 35.39
CA THR A 274 26.37 39.51 34.15
C THR A 274 25.04 40.04 33.59
N PRO A 275 25.00 40.57 32.36
CA PRO A 275 23.74 40.96 31.73
C PRO A 275 22.85 39.75 31.44
N ALA A 276 21.53 39.90 31.63
CA ALA A 276 20.54 38.97 31.10
C ALA A 276 20.19 39.39 29.66
N ILE A 277 20.43 38.51 28.70
CA ILE A 277 20.25 38.78 27.27
C ILE A 277 19.30 37.73 26.72
N THR A 278 18.30 38.16 25.96
CA THR A 278 17.50 37.27 25.11
C THR A 278 17.77 37.63 23.66
N THR A 279 17.84 36.60 22.82
CA THR A 279 18.06 36.70 21.39
C THR A 279 16.90 36.06 20.62
N SER A 280 16.86 36.23 19.31
CA SER A 280 15.89 35.58 18.42
C SER A 280 16.23 34.11 18.22
N GLY A 281 15.21 33.25 18.39
CA GLY A 281 15.30 31.82 18.12
C GLY A 281 16.55 31.15 18.68
N TYR A 282 17.21 30.34 17.86
CA TYR A 282 18.45 29.63 18.20
C TYR A 282 19.67 30.44 17.81
N THR A 283 19.90 31.54 18.53
CA THR A 283 21.09 32.38 18.39
C THR A 283 21.77 32.64 19.72
N TYR A 284 23.09 32.80 19.71
CA TYR A 284 23.92 32.99 20.91
C TYR A 284 24.67 34.31 20.83
N ALA A 285 24.57 35.13 21.88
CA ALA A 285 25.25 36.42 22.00
C ALA A 285 26.55 36.27 22.82
N GLN A 286 27.70 36.36 22.16
CA GLN A 286 29.01 36.33 22.79
C GLN A 286 29.56 37.73 23.00
N LEU A 287 29.96 38.09 24.23
CA LEU A 287 30.71 39.32 24.47
C LEU A 287 32.10 39.20 23.81
N VAL A 288 32.41 40.09 22.86
CA VAL A 288 33.69 40.10 22.15
C VAL A 288 34.63 41.22 22.59
N SER A 289 34.10 42.33 23.12
CA SER A 289 34.92 43.41 23.69
C SER A 289 34.12 44.30 24.65
N GLY A 290 34.82 44.95 25.57
CA GLY A 290 34.23 45.78 26.62
C GLY A 290 33.92 45.01 27.91
N SER A 291 33.34 45.70 28.87
CA SER A 291 32.91 45.14 30.16
C SER A 291 31.73 45.95 30.70
N THR A 292 31.07 45.45 31.75
CA THR A 292 29.97 46.17 32.40
C THR A 292 30.38 47.48 33.09
N SER A 293 31.69 47.73 33.25
CA SER A 293 32.25 49.01 33.73
C SER A 293 32.66 49.94 32.58
N SER A 294 32.52 49.50 31.32
CA SER A 294 32.87 50.26 30.11
C SER A 294 31.63 50.94 29.53
N SER A 295 31.77 52.10 28.88
CA SER A 295 30.63 52.78 28.22
C SER A 295 30.11 52.04 26.98
N VAL A 296 30.91 51.13 26.42
CA VAL A 296 30.55 50.34 25.23
C VAL A 296 30.98 48.90 25.42
N MET A 297 30.07 47.99 25.09
CA MET A 297 30.34 46.57 24.90
C MET A 297 29.98 46.17 23.48
N LYS A 298 30.69 45.20 22.92
CA LYS A 298 30.34 44.58 21.63
C LYS A 298 30.00 43.12 21.85
N TYR A 299 28.88 42.71 21.27
CA TYR A 299 28.45 41.32 21.23
C TYR A 299 28.49 40.82 19.79
N LYS A 300 28.95 39.59 19.59
CA LYS A 300 28.80 38.85 18.34
C LYS A 300 27.64 37.88 18.54
N VAL A 301 26.53 38.11 17.85
CA VAL A 301 25.34 37.24 17.87
C VAL A 301 25.44 36.26 16.72
N THR A 302 25.27 34.98 17.00
CA THR A 302 25.55 33.90 16.05
C THR A 302 24.42 32.87 16.07
N PRO A 303 23.81 32.52 14.92
CA PRO A 303 22.85 31.43 14.89
C PRO A 303 23.53 30.08 15.10
N TYR A 304 22.82 29.13 15.70
CA TYR A 304 23.31 27.78 15.93
C TYR A 304 22.25 26.74 15.60
N CYS A 305 22.68 25.49 15.42
CA CYS A 305 21.78 24.38 15.19
C CYS A 305 20.97 24.04 16.46
N PRO A 306 19.62 24.03 16.42
CA PRO A 306 18.77 23.80 17.59
C PRO A 306 18.96 22.46 18.28
N ILE A 307 19.50 21.46 17.56
CA ILE A 307 19.65 20.09 18.07
C ILE A 307 21.09 19.76 18.50
N THR A 308 22.10 20.33 17.85
CA THR A 308 23.52 20.02 18.16
C THR A 308 24.26 21.13 18.88
N GLY A 309 23.71 22.35 18.89
CA GLY A 309 24.40 23.53 19.43
C GLY A 309 25.56 24.04 18.57
N LEU A 310 25.77 23.51 17.36
CA LEU A 310 26.85 23.93 16.47
C LEU A 310 26.62 25.38 16.01
N LEU A 311 27.59 26.26 16.25
CA LEU A 311 27.55 27.66 15.82
C LEU A 311 27.81 27.82 14.30
N TYR A 312 27.16 28.79 13.66
CA TYR A 312 27.44 29.17 12.27
C TYR A 312 28.31 30.43 12.21
N ASN A 313 29.54 30.32 12.71
CA ASN A 313 30.51 31.43 12.89
C ASN A 313 31.75 31.33 11.96
N GLY A 314 31.67 30.60 10.84
CA GLY A 314 32.82 30.39 9.94
C GLY A 314 33.65 29.14 10.20
N GLN A 315 33.25 28.29 11.13
CA GLN A 315 34.01 27.11 11.56
C GLN A 315 33.70 25.83 10.77
N ARG A 316 34.50 24.80 11.05
CA ARG A 316 34.32 23.45 10.51
C ARG A 316 33.53 22.56 11.46
N ASP A 317 32.66 21.70 10.94
CA ASP A 317 32.15 20.57 11.72
C ASP A 317 33.22 19.47 11.91
N SER A 318 32.88 18.45 12.70
CA SER A 318 33.70 17.26 12.94
C SER A 318 34.03 16.45 11.68
N SER A 319 33.32 16.70 10.57
CA SER A 319 33.55 16.06 9.25
C SER A 319 34.37 16.94 8.30
N GLY A 320 34.76 18.15 8.73
CA GLY A 320 35.63 19.05 7.98
C GLY A 320 34.94 20.05 7.04
N ASN A 321 33.60 20.06 6.99
CA ASN A 321 32.82 20.99 6.16
C ASN A 321 32.93 22.41 6.70
N ILE A 322 33.20 23.42 5.85
CA ILE A 322 33.30 24.83 6.25
C ILE A 322 31.93 25.47 6.09
N TYR A 323 31.41 26.08 7.15
CA TYR A 323 30.17 26.86 7.09
C TYR A 323 30.46 28.36 6.99
N THR A 324 29.63 29.10 6.25
CA THR A 324 29.68 30.57 6.18
C THR A 324 29.51 31.18 7.58
N ASP A 325 30.26 32.23 7.93
CA ASP A 325 30.03 33.01 9.15
C ASP A 325 28.76 33.86 8.98
N LEU A 326 27.70 33.49 9.70
CA LEU A 326 26.42 34.18 9.68
C LEU A 326 26.24 35.15 10.84
N SER A 327 27.26 35.31 11.68
CA SER A 327 27.18 36.16 12.87
C SER A 327 27.03 37.64 12.53
N GLN A 328 26.46 38.40 13.48
CA GLN A 328 26.35 39.85 13.39
C GLN A 328 26.87 40.52 14.67
N GLU A 329 27.61 41.61 14.49
CA GLU A 329 28.05 42.43 15.62
C GLU A 329 26.94 43.38 16.09
N TRP A 330 26.79 43.47 17.41
CA TRP A 330 25.87 44.34 18.13
C TRP A 330 26.64 45.22 19.10
N THR A 331 26.27 46.49 19.19
CA THR A 331 26.87 47.47 20.11
C THR A 331 25.93 47.72 21.27
N VAL A 332 26.37 47.42 22.50
CA VAL A 332 25.66 47.80 23.72
C VAL A 332 26.32 49.04 24.30
N GLU A 333 25.56 50.12 24.44
CA GLU A 333 25.98 51.37 25.06
C GLU A 333 25.46 51.43 26.51
N LEU A 334 26.39 51.52 27.46
CA LEU A 334 26.08 51.75 28.88
C LEU A 334 26.22 53.24 29.19
N LYS A 335 25.11 53.88 29.55
CA LYS A 335 25.06 55.30 29.92
C LYS A 335 25.05 55.45 31.43
N PHE A 336 26.22 55.72 32.01
CA PHE A 336 26.39 55.92 33.45
C PHE A 336 25.90 57.29 33.89
N GLY A 337 25.23 57.34 35.05
CA GLY A 337 24.66 58.56 35.62
C GLY A 337 23.24 58.89 35.15
N GLU A 338 22.67 58.08 34.24
CA GLU A 338 21.34 58.27 33.68
C GLU A 338 20.29 57.40 34.41
N GLN A 339 19.04 57.86 34.47
CA GLN A 339 17.97 57.04 35.07
C GLN A 339 17.65 55.80 34.22
N PRO A 340 17.46 54.62 34.83
CA PRO A 340 17.02 53.41 34.13
C PRO A 340 15.80 53.62 33.24
N PHE A 341 15.74 52.92 32.11
CA PHE A 341 14.50 52.89 31.31
C PHE A 341 13.40 52.19 32.10
N ASN A 342 12.21 52.77 32.06
CA ASN A 342 11.06 52.31 32.84
C ASN A 342 9.78 52.44 31.98
N ASP A 343 9.94 52.04 30.72
CA ASP A 343 9.01 52.30 29.64
C ASP A 343 7.87 51.27 29.57
N VAL A 344 6.72 51.64 28.99
CA VAL A 344 5.75 50.67 28.45
C VAL A 344 6.22 50.23 27.06
N THR A 345 6.23 48.93 26.82
CA THR A 345 6.69 48.34 25.55
C THR A 345 5.56 47.76 24.70
N SER A 346 4.44 47.36 25.32
CA SER A 346 3.19 47.02 24.63
C SER A 346 2.01 47.31 25.55
N PHE A 347 0.88 47.68 24.95
CA PHE A 347 -0.40 47.86 25.61
C PHE A 347 -1.48 47.44 24.62
N SER A 348 -2.32 46.48 24.96
CA SER A 348 -3.39 46.00 24.09
C SER A 348 -4.68 45.67 24.82
N ILE A 349 -5.77 45.64 24.07
CA ILE A 349 -7.11 45.28 24.56
C ILE A 349 -7.74 44.30 23.57
N TYR A 350 -8.36 43.23 24.11
CA TYR A 350 -9.08 42.27 23.28
C TYR A 350 -10.39 42.87 22.78
N ASP A 351 -10.59 42.85 21.48
CA ASP A 351 -11.84 43.23 20.84
C ASP A 351 -12.70 42.00 20.56
N ALA A 352 -13.73 41.82 21.38
CA ALA A 352 -14.68 40.73 21.24
C ALA A 352 -15.51 40.78 19.93
N LYS A 353 -15.77 41.97 19.38
CA LYS A 353 -16.59 42.13 18.16
C LYS A 353 -15.88 41.56 16.93
N TYR A 354 -14.55 41.68 16.88
CA TYR A 354 -13.72 41.23 15.76
C TYR A 354 -12.77 40.08 16.14
N GLN A 355 -12.91 39.53 17.34
CA GLN A 355 -12.14 38.41 17.89
C GLN A 355 -10.61 38.57 17.77
N LYS A 356 -10.07 39.77 18.01
CA LYS A 356 -8.64 40.06 17.87
C LYS A 356 -8.09 40.94 18.99
N GLN A 357 -6.79 40.84 19.27
CA GLN A 357 -6.09 41.82 20.12
C GLN A 357 -5.81 43.10 19.33
N ARG A 358 -6.06 44.27 19.94
CA ARG A 358 -5.75 45.58 19.36
C ARG A 358 -4.63 46.23 20.15
N GLU A 359 -3.52 46.52 19.48
CA GLU A 359 -2.32 47.14 20.06
C GLU A 359 -2.44 48.68 20.04
N ALA A 360 -2.03 49.31 21.13
CA ALA A 360 -2.01 50.76 21.28
C ALA A 360 -0.76 51.39 20.64
N THR A 361 -0.87 52.66 20.27
CA THR A 361 0.29 53.51 19.97
C THR A 361 0.86 54.04 21.29
N ILE A 362 2.16 53.79 21.51
CA ILE A 362 2.87 54.18 22.74
C ILE A 362 3.96 55.20 22.38
N ALA A 363 3.96 56.35 23.04
CA ALA A 363 5.06 57.30 23.02
C ALA A 363 5.73 57.32 24.41
N ASN A 364 6.92 56.74 24.47
CA ASN A 364 7.73 56.74 25.68
C ASN A 364 8.42 58.11 25.86
N PRO A 365 8.49 58.64 27.09
CA PRO A 365 9.18 59.91 27.32
C PRO A 365 10.68 59.79 27.03
N GLU A 366 11.26 60.85 26.46
CA GLU A 366 12.69 60.89 26.13
C GLU A 366 13.55 61.19 27.36
N LYS A 367 13.01 61.94 28.34
CA LYS A 367 13.70 62.30 29.58
C LYS A 367 12.92 61.86 30.81
N ALA A 368 13.66 61.53 31.86
CA ALA A 368 13.10 61.24 33.17
C ALA A 368 12.24 62.40 33.71
N GLY A 369 11.05 62.08 34.22
CA GLY A 369 10.09 63.04 34.77
C GLY A 369 9.12 63.65 33.76
N GLU A 370 9.31 63.42 32.45
CA GLU A 370 8.31 63.74 31.43
C GLU A 370 7.21 62.67 31.36
N LEU A 371 6.03 63.07 30.87
CA LEU A 371 4.87 62.19 30.77
C LEU A 371 4.86 61.49 29.41
N GLY A 372 4.72 60.16 29.42
CA GLY A 372 4.45 59.38 28.20
C GLY A 372 2.96 59.42 27.82
N SER A 373 2.65 58.89 26.63
CA SER A 373 1.26 58.71 26.18
C SER A 373 1.03 57.32 25.61
N ILE A 374 -0.17 56.80 25.87
CA ILE A 374 -0.70 55.55 25.31
C ILE A 374 -2.05 55.88 24.73
N THR A 375 -2.23 55.60 23.44
CA THR A 375 -3.45 55.91 22.72
C THR A 375 -3.94 54.69 21.95
N LEU A 376 -5.21 54.35 22.13
CA LEU A 376 -5.85 53.24 21.44
C LEU A 376 -7.29 53.61 21.11
N ASN A 377 -7.69 53.43 19.86
CA ASN A 377 -9.07 53.59 19.44
C ASN A 377 -9.74 52.21 19.33
N MET A 378 -10.78 52.00 20.11
CA MET A 378 -11.64 50.80 20.08
C MET A 378 -12.80 51.02 19.10
N PRO A 379 -13.48 49.94 18.64
CA PRO A 379 -14.67 50.09 17.82
C PRO A 379 -15.71 51.05 18.41
N VAL A 380 -16.42 51.78 17.55
CA VAL A 380 -17.54 52.63 18.00
C VAL A 380 -18.57 51.78 18.77
N GLY A 381 -18.98 52.27 19.94
CA GLY A 381 -19.91 51.59 20.83
C GLY A 381 -19.28 50.62 21.83
N THR A 382 -17.96 50.43 21.83
CA THR A 382 -17.25 49.68 22.87
C THR A 382 -17.50 50.30 24.25
N ASP A 383 -17.93 49.48 25.22
CA ASP A 383 -18.03 49.91 26.62
C ASP A 383 -16.64 50.08 27.23
N ARG A 384 -16.22 51.34 27.39
CA ARG A 384 -14.92 51.68 27.95
C ARG A 384 -14.85 51.57 29.47
N LYS A 385 -15.96 51.30 30.16
CA LYS A 385 -15.98 51.24 31.64
C LYS A 385 -15.42 49.94 32.21
N SER A 386 -15.25 48.92 31.37
CA SER A 386 -14.84 47.58 31.80
C SER A 386 -13.95 46.90 30.75
N LEU A 387 -12.78 47.48 30.50
CA LEU A 387 -11.79 46.91 29.56
C LEU A 387 -10.65 46.23 30.32
N VAL A 388 -10.21 45.08 29.82
CA VAL A 388 -9.08 44.32 30.37
C VAL A 388 -7.83 44.61 29.53
N PRO A 389 -6.87 45.42 30.03
CA PRO A 389 -5.64 45.70 29.31
C PRO A 389 -4.61 44.57 29.50
N THR A 390 -3.84 44.30 28.45
CA THR A 390 -2.61 43.52 28.52
C THR A 390 -1.44 44.48 28.34
N ILE A 391 -0.50 44.53 29.30
CA ILE A 391 0.56 45.55 29.31
C ILE A 391 1.92 44.86 29.51
N THR A 392 2.88 45.17 28.64
CA THR A 392 4.29 44.79 28.79
C THR A 392 5.12 46.04 29.06
N HIS A 393 6.12 45.98 29.95
CA HIS A 393 6.90 47.14 30.36
C HIS A 393 8.33 46.78 30.81
N LEU A 394 9.18 47.81 30.91
CA LEU A 394 10.56 47.69 31.36
C LEU A 394 10.72 47.83 32.90
N GLY A 395 9.72 48.32 33.62
CA GLY A 395 9.77 48.40 35.09
C GLY A 395 9.37 47.10 35.82
N GLN A 396 8.95 47.24 37.08
CA GLN A 396 8.63 46.11 37.97
C GLN A 396 7.13 45.78 37.98
N TYR A 397 6.27 46.79 38.03
CA TYR A 397 4.82 46.64 37.93
C TYR A 397 4.18 47.93 37.41
N VAL A 398 2.94 47.83 36.93
CA VAL A 398 2.14 48.97 36.51
C VAL A 398 1.12 49.30 37.58
N GLN A 399 0.97 50.58 37.88
CA GLN A 399 -0.11 51.09 38.70
C GLN A 399 -1.04 51.97 37.87
N ILE A 400 -2.30 52.00 38.22
CA ILE A 400 -3.31 52.91 37.72
C ILE A 400 -3.76 53.84 38.84
N GLU A 401 -3.96 55.11 38.52
CA GLU A 401 -4.49 56.09 39.46
C GLU A 401 -6.02 55.97 39.54
N GLU A 402 -6.53 55.68 40.74
CA GLU A 402 -7.95 55.62 41.07
C GLU A 402 -8.23 56.53 42.27
N ASN A 403 -9.12 57.52 42.11
CA ASN A 403 -9.55 58.45 43.18
C ASN A 403 -8.38 59.16 43.91
N GLY A 404 -7.28 59.46 43.20
CA GLY A 404 -6.10 60.11 43.77
C GLY A 404 -5.13 59.17 44.48
N GLU A 405 -5.40 57.86 44.46
CA GLU A 405 -4.50 56.83 44.98
C GLU A 405 -3.99 55.93 43.85
N TRP A 406 -2.75 55.45 43.98
CA TRP A 406 -2.15 54.54 43.02
C TRP A 406 -2.37 53.09 43.44
N LYS A 407 -2.99 52.30 42.56
CA LYS A 407 -3.21 50.86 42.78
C LYS A 407 -2.55 50.03 41.68
N THR A 408 -1.97 48.90 42.05
CA THR A 408 -1.37 47.98 41.07
C THR A 408 -2.43 47.41 40.14
N ILE A 409 -2.13 47.35 38.85
CA ILE A 409 -2.99 46.71 37.85
C ILE A 409 -2.90 45.18 38.03
N GLU A 410 -4.04 44.50 38.12
CA GLU A 410 -4.18 43.05 38.26
C GLU A 410 -4.45 42.44 36.89
N SER A 411 -3.73 41.36 36.58
CA SER A 411 -3.92 40.63 35.31
C SER A 411 -5.35 40.07 35.21
N GLY A 412 -5.98 40.23 34.04
CA GLY A 412 -7.34 39.75 33.78
C GLY A 412 -8.47 40.61 34.37
N LYS A 413 -8.15 41.63 35.17
CA LYS A 413 -9.14 42.54 35.77
C LYS A 413 -9.54 43.65 34.79
N ALA A 414 -10.83 44.00 34.83
CA ALA A 414 -11.36 45.09 34.04
C ALA A 414 -11.20 46.45 34.75
N TYR A 415 -10.90 47.48 33.97
CA TYR A 415 -10.71 48.85 34.41
C TYR A 415 -11.54 49.82 33.56
N ASP A 416 -11.91 50.95 34.16
CA ASP A 416 -12.68 52.01 33.50
C ASP A 416 -11.73 52.99 32.79
N PHE A 417 -11.72 52.97 31.47
CA PHE A 417 -11.01 53.91 30.60
C PHE A 417 -11.97 54.87 29.87
N SER A 418 -13.18 55.11 30.40
CA SER A 418 -14.13 56.07 29.83
C SER A 418 -13.64 57.53 29.89
N THR A 419 -12.68 57.81 30.77
CA THR A 419 -11.92 59.06 30.84
C THR A 419 -10.42 58.78 30.69
N VAL A 420 -9.62 59.81 30.40
CA VAL A 420 -8.15 59.70 30.43
C VAL A 420 -7.71 59.16 31.79
N ARG A 421 -6.90 58.11 31.77
CA ARG A 421 -6.31 57.51 32.98
C ARG A 421 -4.84 57.81 33.03
N LYS A 422 -4.30 57.90 34.24
CA LYS A 422 -2.87 57.83 34.43
C LYS A 422 -2.51 56.41 34.83
N ILE A 423 -1.55 55.85 34.12
CA ILE A 423 -0.81 54.70 34.62
C ILE A 423 0.61 55.13 34.89
N ARG A 424 1.29 54.40 35.76
CA ARG A 424 2.73 54.55 35.90
C ARG A 424 3.37 53.19 35.96
N VAL A 425 4.47 53.05 35.25
CA VAL A 425 5.39 51.95 35.47
C VAL A 425 6.23 52.34 36.68
N LYS A 426 6.35 51.44 37.66
CA LYS A 426 7.14 51.67 38.87
C LYS A 426 8.24 50.63 38.97
N ASN A 427 9.41 51.07 39.40
CA ASN A 427 10.55 50.20 39.67
C ASN A 427 11.17 50.56 41.03
N ASP A 428 10.87 49.76 42.05
CA ASP A 428 11.33 50.03 43.42
C ASP A 428 12.83 49.78 43.59
N SER A 429 13.43 48.96 42.72
CA SER A 429 14.84 48.55 42.79
C SER A 429 15.84 49.68 42.56
N PHE A 430 15.41 50.80 41.97
CA PHE A 430 16.27 51.96 41.67
C PHE A 430 15.84 53.23 42.40
N GLY A 431 15.46 53.10 43.68
CA GLY A 431 15.01 54.26 44.48
C GLY A 431 13.58 54.70 44.17
N GLY A 432 12.75 53.79 43.66
CA GLY A 432 11.33 54.07 43.37
C GLY A 432 11.09 54.90 42.11
N VAL A 433 11.90 54.70 41.06
CA VAL A 433 11.71 55.37 39.76
C VAL A 433 10.29 55.12 39.25
N THR A 434 9.68 56.18 38.73
CA THR A 434 8.35 56.13 38.13
C THR A 434 8.38 56.80 36.76
N THR A 435 7.67 56.20 35.82
CA THR A 435 7.42 56.76 34.49
C THR A 435 5.93 56.74 34.28
N GLU A 436 5.34 57.93 34.21
CA GLU A 436 3.90 58.10 34.12
C GLU A 436 3.46 58.22 32.66
N TYR A 437 2.30 57.65 32.35
CA TYR A 437 1.66 57.68 31.05
C TYR A 437 0.24 58.19 31.19
N THR A 438 -0.18 59.00 30.24
CA THR A 438 -1.61 59.23 29.99
C THR A 438 -2.13 58.16 29.05
N VAL A 439 -3.11 57.37 29.52
CA VAL A 439 -3.82 56.38 28.73
C VAL A 439 -5.12 56.99 28.25
N THR A 440 -5.23 57.13 26.94
CA THR A 440 -6.45 57.62 26.28
C THR A 440 -7.00 56.50 25.41
N ILE A 441 -8.07 55.86 25.89
CA ILE A 441 -8.83 54.90 25.10
C ILE A 441 -10.04 55.62 24.52
N THR A 442 -10.11 55.73 23.20
CA THR A 442 -11.27 56.27 22.49
C THR A 442 -12.12 55.14 21.94
N ALA A 443 -13.38 55.45 21.63
CA ALA A 443 -14.26 54.60 20.84
C ALA A 443 -14.93 55.47 19.78
N GLU A 444 -14.09 56.26 19.09
CA GLU A 444 -14.49 57.26 18.11
C GLU A 444 -14.33 56.70 16.71
N GLN A 445 -15.03 57.28 15.75
CA GLN A 445 -14.88 56.86 14.36
C GLN A 445 -13.44 57.14 13.87
N SER A 446 -12.73 56.09 13.45
CA SER A 446 -11.39 56.21 12.87
C SER A 446 -11.40 57.05 11.59
N LYS A 447 -10.32 57.82 11.37
CA LYS A 447 -10.06 58.55 10.11
C LYS A 447 -9.01 57.86 9.23
N GLU A 448 -8.39 56.78 9.71
CA GLU A 448 -7.37 56.05 8.96
C GLU A 448 -8.00 55.36 7.75
N CYS A 449 -7.42 55.56 6.57
CA CYS A 449 -7.93 55.05 5.31
C CYS A 449 -6.78 54.55 4.41
N LYS A 450 -5.89 53.71 4.94
CA LYS A 450 -4.70 53.22 4.25
C LYS A 450 -4.83 51.81 3.69
N ILE A 451 -4.03 51.47 2.68
CA ILE A 451 -3.72 50.07 2.32
C ILE A 451 -2.47 49.64 3.09
N LEU A 452 -2.57 48.54 3.84
CA LEU A 452 -1.47 47.96 4.63
C LEU A 452 -0.89 46.70 3.98
N GLY A 453 -1.63 46.06 3.07
CA GLY A 453 -1.20 44.87 2.36
C GLY A 453 -2.00 44.72 1.07
N TYR A 454 -1.35 44.23 0.02
CA TYR A 454 -1.99 43.99 -1.26
C TYR A 454 -1.42 42.71 -1.88
N LYS A 455 -2.25 41.71 -2.19
CA LYS A 455 -1.81 40.44 -2.77
C LYS A 455 -2.66 40.02 -3.96
N ILE A 456 -2.06 39.29 -4.90
CA ILE A 456 -2.74 38.55 -5.97
C ILE A 456 -2.11 37.16 -6.01
N GLY A 457 -2.83 36.15 -5.51
CA GLY A 457 -2.25 34.82 -5.29
C GLY A 457 -1.08 34.88 -4.30
N TYR A 458 0.07 34.31 -4.66
CA TYR A 458 1.30 34.35 -3.85
C TYR A 458 2.11 35.64 -4.01
N ALA A 459 1.77 36.51 -4.96
CA ALA A 459 2.51 37.75 -5.21
C ALA A 459 2.09 38.84 -4.21
N GLU A 460 3.08 39.49 -3.59
CA GLU A 460 2.88 40.59 -2.65
C GLU A 460 3.22 41.94 -3.31
N GLY A 461 2.36 42.93 -3.12
CA GLY A 461 2.51 44.28 -3.65
C GLY A 461 3.34 45.18 -2.74
N VAL A 462 4.20 45.99 -3.36
CA VAL A 462 4.95 47.07 -2.71
C VAL A 462 4.06 48.30 -2.60
N ILE A 463 3.80 48.76 -1.38
CA ILE A 463 2.93 49.91 -1.09
C ILE A 463 3.79 51.15 -0.86
N ASP A 464 3.53 52.20 -1.64
CA ASP A 464 4.05 53.54 -1.44
C ASP A 464 2.92 54.41 -0.87
N GLU A 465 2.94 54.54 0.45
CA GLU A 465 1.94 55.29 1.20
C GLU A 465 2.01 56.80 0.95
N GLN A 466 3.20 57.35 0.62
CA GLN A 466 3.35 58.79 0.40
C GLN A 466 2.71 59.24 -0.92
N ASN A 467 2.80 58.38 -1.94
CA ASN A 467 2.19 58.64 -3.24
C ASN A 467 0.83 57.94 -3.43
N HIS A 468 0.37 57.20 -2.42
CA HIS A 468 -0.82 56.34 -2.45
C HIS A 468 -0.83 55.41 -3.67
N THR A 469 0.30 54.75 -3.94
CA THR A 469 0.45 53.79 -5.04
C THR A 469 0.82 52.41 -4.53
N VAL A 470 0.44 51.37 -5.27
CA VAL A 470 0.91 49.99 -5.02
C VAL A 470 1.43 49.42 -6.32
N THR A 471 2.61 48.84 -6.31
CA THR A 471 3.14 48.09 -7.47
C THR A 471 3.26 46.62 -7.12
N ILE A 472 2.73 45.74 -7.95
CA ILE A 472 2.79 44.29 -7.75
C ILE A 472 3.19 43.61 -9.05
N GLU A 473 4.17 42.72 -8.98
CA GLU A 473 4.57 41.88 -10.11
C GLU A 473 4.03 40.46 -9.91
N VAL A 474 3.26 39.95 -10.87
CA VAL A 474 2.72 38.59 -10.84
C VAL A 474 3.42 37.68 -11.87
N PRO A 475 3.41 36.35 -11.69
CA PRO A 475 4.04 35.43 -12.64
C PRO A 475 3.54 35.57 -14.08
N TYR A 476 4.40 35.21 -15.04
CA TYR A 476 4.03 35.18 -16.46
C TYR A 476 2.83 34.24 -16.72
N GLY A 477 1.91 34.67 -17.60
CA GLY A 477 0.68 33.94 -17.91
C GLY A 477 -0.45 34.06 -16.87
N THR A 478 -0.27 34.82 -15.77
CA THR A 478 -1.35 35.01 -14.78
C THR A 478 -2.58 35.65 -15.43
N ASP A 479 -3.69 34.90 -15.45
CA ASP A 479 -4.99 35.36 -15.96
C ASP A 479 -5.70 36.22 -14.91
N LEU A 480 -5.48 37.53 -14.98
CA LEU A 480 -6.05 38.51 -14.07
C LEU A 480 -7.58 38.52 -14.01
N THR A 481 -8.29 37.98 -15.02
CA THR A 481 -9.76 37.91 -15.01
C THR A 481 -10.32 36.87 -14.03
N LYS A 482 -9.49 35.89 -13.63
CA LYS A 482 -9.83 34.82 -12.68
C LYS A 482 -9.25 35.07 -11.28
N GLN A 483 -8.48 36.13 -11.11
CA GLN A 483 -7.83 36.45 -9.85
C GLN A 483 -8.62 37.50 -9.07
N THR A 484 -8.52 37.43 -7.76
CA THR A 484 -9.01 38.45 -6.84
C THR A 484 -7.84 39.05 -6.08
N ALA A 485 -7.84 40.37 -5.94
CA ALA A 485 -6.87 41.05 -5.10
C ALA A 485 -7.31 40.99 -3.62
N GLU A 486 -6.41 40.56 -2.75
CA GLU A 486 -6.57 40.65 -1.31
C GLU A 486 -6.00 42.00 -0.85
N VAL A 487 -6.84 42.82 -0.22
CA VAL A 487 -6.46 44.16 0.24
C VAL A 487 -6.64 44.24 1.74
N THR A 488 -5.53 44.34 2.46
CA THR A 488 -5.52 44.61 3.90
C THR A 488 -5.61 46.11 4.09
N CYS A 489 -6.68 46.58 4.71
CA CYS A 489 -6.92 48.01 4.95
C CYS A 489 -6.44 48.41 6.35
N SER A 490 -6.26 49.72 6.56
CA SER A 490 -6.06 50.29 7.89
C SER A 490 -7.21 49.95 8.81
N GLU A 491 -6.93 50.00 10.11
CA GLU A 491 -7.89 49.58 11.12
C GLU A 491 -9.19 50.41 11.07
N PHE A 492 -10.33 49.71 11.09
CA PHE A 492 -11.69 50.24 10.92
C PHE A 492 -12.03 50.78 9.52
N ALA A 493 -11.11 50.70 8.57
CA ALA A 493 -11.37 51.11 7.20
C ALA A 493 -11.90 49.96 6.35
N GLU A 494 -12.69 50.32 5.34
CA GLU A 494 -13.25 49.42 4.35
C GLU A 494 -12.79 49.83 2.94
N ASN A 495 -12.53 48.83 2.11
CA ASN A 495 -12.25 49.04 0.69
C ASN A 495 -13.59 49.17 -0.06
N THR A 496 -14.00 50.41 -0.34
CA THR A 496 -15.34 50.75 -0.87
C THR A 496 -15.40 50.80 -2.38
N VAL A 497 -14.32 51.18 -3.04
CA VAL A 497 -14.21 51.12 -4.50
C VAL A 497 -13.16 50.10 -4.86
N LYS A 498 -13.59 49.07 -5.59
CA LYS A 498 -12.73 48.01 -6.14
C LYS A 498 -12.90 48.03 -7.66
N PRO A 499 -11.82 47.88 -8.44
CA PRO A 499 -11.93 47.70 -9.88
C PRO A 499 -12.72 46.42 -10.17
N SER A 500 -13.60 46.46 -11.16
CA SER A 500 -14.42 45.30 -11.55
C SER A 500 -13.59 44.19 -12.22
N LEU A 501 -12.42 44.53 -12.77
CA LEU A 501 -11.45 43.61 -13.34
C LEU A 501 -10.03 44.08 -13.03
N LEU A 502 -9.13 43.14 -12.79
CA LEU A 502 -7.70 43.40 -12.69
C LEU A 502 -7.10 43.47 -14.10
N VAL A 503 -6.22 44.45 -14.34
CA VAL A 503 -5.62 44.71 -15.67
C VAL A 503 -4.15 45.05 -15.52
N TYR A 504 -3.32 44.55 -16.43
CA TYR A 504 -1.88 44.83 -16.46
C TYR A 504 -1.57 46.26 -16.91
N ASN A 505 -0.49 46.81 -16.35
CA ASN A 505 0.15 48.06 -16.78
C ASN A 505 -0.78 49.30 -16.80
N MET A 506 -1.93 49.21 -16.13
CA MET A 506 -2.87 50.30 -15.91
C MET A 506 -2.93 50.63 -14.42
N ASP A 507 -3.20 51.91 -14.11
CA ASP A 507 -3.42 52.34 -12.74
C ASP A 507 -4.87 51.99 -12.35
N LEU A 508 -5.04 50.94 -11.54
CA LEU A 508 -6.32 50.55 -10.97
C LEU A 508 -6.60 51.39 -9.72
N THR A 509 -7.83 51.90 -9.59
CA THR A 509 -8.20 52.72 -8.44
C THR A 509 -8.89 51.88 -7.37
N TYR A 510 -8.34 51.93 -6.17
CA TYR A 510 -8.97 51.45 -4.94
C TYR A 510 -9.30 52.64 -4.06
N VAL A 511 -10.45 52.63 -3.39
CA VAL A 511 -10.79 53.68 -2.41
C VAL A 511 -10.98 53.04 -1.05
N ILE A 512 -10.11 53.42 -0.12
CA ILE A 512 -10.24 53.02 1.27
C ILE A 512 -11.02 54.09 2.00
N LYS A 513 -12.13 53.71 2.61
CA LYS A 513 -12.98 54.59 3.39
C LYS A 513 -12.80 54.28 4.87
N ALA A 514 -12.44 55.28 5.65
CA ALA A 514 -12.36 55.21 7.09
C ALA A 514 -13.76 55.18 7.72
N GLU A 515 -13.85 54.73 8.97
CA GLU A 515 -15.10 54.62 9.73
C GLU A 515 -15.85 55.96 9.89
N ASN A 516 -15.13 57.08 9.90
CA ASN A 516 -15.71 58.43 9.97
C ASN A 516 -16.20 58.96 8.61
N GLY A 517 -16.02 58.18 7.54
CA GLY A 517 -16.38 58.54 6.18
C GLY A 517 -15.30 59.24 5.36
N THR A 518 -14.09 59.49 5.89
CA THR A 518 -12.95 59.96 5.09
C THR A 518 -12.59 58.90 4.04
N GLU A 519 -12.27 59.31 2.82
CA GLU A 519 -11.89 58.40 1.72
C GLU A 519 -10.49 58.74 1.19
N GLN A 520 -9.69 57.71 0.92
CA GLN A 520 -8.37 57.83 0.31
C GLN A 520 -8.27 56.91 -0.92
N PRO A 521 -8.09 57.47 -2.12
CA PRO A 521 -7.82 56.68 -3.31
C PRO A 521 -6.36 56.21 -3.35
N TYR A 522 -6.16 54.96 -3.79
CA TYR A 522 -4.88 54.35 -4.12
C TYR A 522 -4.84 53.95 -5.60
N LYS A 523 -3.68 54.11 -6.23
CA LYS A 523 -3.41 53.63 -7.58
C LYS A 523 -2.56 52.37 -7.55
N VAL A 524 -3.12 51.25 -7.97
CA VAL A 524 -2.42 49.97 -8.03
C VAL A 524 -2.00 49.68 -9.46
N ARG A 525 -0.71 49.39 -9.66
CA ARG A 525 -0.13 49.01 -10.95
C ARG A 525 0.34 47.56 -10.89
N ILE A 526 -0.27 46.71 -11.70
CA ILE A 526 0.07 45.29 -11.80
C ILE A 526 1.00 45.10 -13.00
N THR A 527 2.20 44.57 -12.77
CA THR A 527 3.15 44.15 -13.80
C THR A 527 3.27 42.63 -13.81
N GLN A 528 3.95 42.08 -14.81
CA GLN A 528 4.13 40.66 -14.97
C GLN A 528 5.61 40.34 -15.16
N THR A 529 6.08 39.27 -14.53
CA THR A 529 7.44 38.76 -14.74
C THR A 529 7.66 38.46 -16.22
N ALA A 530 8.88 38.70 -16.72
CA ALA A 530 9.23 38.37 -18.09
C ALA A 530 9.07 36.86 -18.36
N PRO A 531 8.57 36.46 -19.55
CA PRO A 531 8.49 35.05 -19.92
C PRO A 531 9.86 34.39 -20.01
N ALA A 532 9.92 33.11 -19.66
CA ALA A 532 11.09 32.29 -19.91
C ALA A 532 11.37 32.15 -21.43
N THR A 533 12.65 32.24 -21.80
CA THR A 533 13.10 32.23 -23.20
C THR A 533 13.74 30.90 -23.63
N GLY A 534 13.84 29.94 -22.70
CA GLY A 534 14.36 28.60 -22.96
C GLY A 534 13.51 27.87 -24.01
N LYS A 535 14.15 27.33 -25.04
CA LYS A 535 13.49 26.65 -26.18
C LYS A 535 14.31 25.50 -26.73
N ASN A 536 15.06 24.83 -25.87
CA ASN A 536 15.86 23.68 -26.26
C ASN A 536 15.13 22.38 -25.93
N ILE A 537 15.28 21.39 -26.80
CA ILE A 537 15.12 19.98 -26.42
C ILE A 537 16.36 19.61 -25.61
N LEU A 538 16.15 19.26 -24.34
CA LEU A 538 17.17 18.83 -23.38
C LEU A 538 17.34 17.31 -23.37
N GLY A 539 16.28 16.59 -23.72
CA GLY A 539 16.27 15.13 -23.85
C GLY A 539 15.29 14.70 -24.93
N PHE A 540 15.67 13.69 -25.71
CA PHE A 540 14.82 13.06 -26.71
C PHE A 540 15.18 11.59 -26.70
N SER A 541 14.25 10.72 -26.31
CA SER A 541 14.51 9.30 -26.16
C SER A 541 13.32 8.46 -26.61
N TYR A 542 13.58 7.19 -26.89
CA TYR A 542 12.57 6.16 -27.03
C TYR A 542 13.01 4.99 -26.18
N GLY A 543 12.29 4.73 -25.09
CA GLY A 543 12.76 3.76 -24.12
C GLY A 543 14.02 4.18 -23.39
N SER A 544 14.96 3.23 -23.28
CA SER A 544 16.32 3.47 -22.77
C SER A 544 17.23 4.21 -23.78
N ILE A 545 16.85 4.27 -25.06
CA ILE A 545 17.68 4.87 -26.10
C ILE A 545 17.52 6.38 -26.08
N SER A 546 18.62 7.06 -25.79
CA SER A 546 18.74 8.52 -25.92
C SER A 546 19.25 8.90 -27.30
N ALA A 547 18.59 9.88 -27.93
CA ALA A 547 19.05 10.45 -29.19
C ALA A 547 20.30 11.31 -29.00
N ARG A 548 21.09 11.44 -30.06
CA ARG A 548 22.12 12.47 -30.14
C ARG A 548 21.46 13.80 -30.49
N ILE A 549 21.54 14.76 -29.58
CA ILE A 549 20.94 16.09 -29.75
C ILE A 549 22.03 17.08 -30.17
N GLY A 550 21.93 17.57 -31.41
CA GLY A 550 22.72 18.68 -31.92
C GLY A 550 22.02 20.04 -31.76
N GLU A 551 22.59 21.08 -32.37
CA GLU A 551 22.02 22.44 -32.27
C GLU A 551 20.61 22.53 -32.89
N LYS A 552 20.38 21.83 -34.01
CA LYS A 552 19.10 21.78 -34.75
C LYS A 552 18.74 20.39 -35.27
N ASP A 553 19.58 19.39 -35.07
CA ASP A 553 19.38 18.04 -35.60
C ASP A 553 19.37 17.04 -34.45
N ILE A 554 18.44 16.10 -34.47
CA ILE A 554 18.31 15.01 -33.49
C ILE A 554 18.35 13.71 -34.27
N LEU A 555 19.27 12.83 -33.88
CA LEU A 555 19.40 11.50 -34.46
C LEU A 555 19.13 10.45 -33.39
N LEU A 556 18.05 9.70 -33.57
CA LEU A 556 17.71 8.53 -32.76
C LEU A 556 17.92 7.28 -33.62
N GLU A 557 18.63 6.29 -33.10
CA GLU A 557 18.77 4.99 -33.75
C GLU A 557 18.02 3.96 -32.92
N VAL A 558 17.03 3.30 -33.51
CA VAL A 558 16.18 2.31 -32.84
C VAL A 558 16.39 0.93 -33.46
N PRO A 559 16.11 -0.16 -32.74
CA PRO A 559 16.23 -1.52 -33.27
C PRO A 559 15.36 -1.78 -34.49
N PHE A 560 15.76 -2.78 -35.30
CA PHE A 560 15.13 -3.08 -36.58
C PHE A 560 13.64 -3.43 -36.47
N SER A 561 13.23 -3.99 -35.33
CA SER A 561 11.87 -4.43 -35.01
C SER A 561 10.90 -3.28 -34.75
N VAL A 562 11.37 -2.09 -34.35
CA VAL A 562 10.52 -0.97 -33.92
C VAL A 562 9.64 -0.46 -35.06
N ASP A 563 8.34 -0.28 -34.83
CA ASP A 563 7.44 0.34 -35.82
C ASP A 563 7.65 1.86 -35.85
N LEU A 564 8.24 2.38 -36.93
CA LEU A 564 8.48 3.81 -37.08
C LEU A 564 7.21 4.60 -37.39
N LYS A 565 6.11 3.95 -37.77
CA LYS A 565 4.87 4.65 -38.15
C LYS A 565 4.14 5.25 -36.96
N THR A 566 4.30 4.64 -35.79
CA THR A 566 3.57 4.99 -34.56
C THR A 566 4.52 5.26 -33.38
N LEU A 567 5.77 5.64 -33.66
CA LEU A 567 6.79 5.82 -32.62
C LEU A 567 6.48 7.07 -31.79
N ALA A 568 6.45 6.91 -30.47
CA ALA A 568 6.13 7.95 -29.49
C ALA A 568 7.36 8.23 -28.60
N PRO A 569 8.14 9.30 -28.86
CA PRO A 569 9.35 9.60 -28.09
C PRO A 569 9.07 10.38 -26.81
N THR A 570 9.88 10.16 -25.78
CA THR A 570 9.92 10.98 -24.56
C THR A 570 10.80 12.19 -24.78
N ILE A 571 10.28 13.38 -24.48
CA ILE A 571 10.94 14.65 -24.79
C ILE A 571 10.99 15.52 -23.53
N VAL A 572 12.19 15.92 -23.15
CA VAL A 572 12.43 16.91 -22.11
C VAL A 572 12.81 18.21 -22.79
N VAL A 573 12.14 19.31 -22.44
CA VAL A 573 12.43 20.65 -22.96
C VAL A 573 12.83 21.60 -21.85
N SER A 574 13.32 22.78 -22.22
CA SER A 574 13.60 23.86 -21.27
C SER A 574 12.37 24.21 -20.42
N ASP A 575 12.59 24.67 -19.19
CA ASP A 575 11.52 25.06 -18.27
C ASP A 575 10.52 26.02 -18.92
N PHE A 576 9.23 25.76 -18.70
CA PHE A 576 8.08 26.50 -19.24
C PHE A 576 7.94 26.47 -20.77
N ALA A 577 8.79 25.74 -21.50
CA ALA A 577 8.64 25.55 -22.94
C ALA A 577 7.62 24.44 -23.27
N THR A 578 7.05 24.52 -24.46
CA THR A 578 6.19 23.48 -25.05
C THR A 578 6.86 22.92 -26.30
N VAL A 579 6.54 21.69 -26.68
CA VAL A 579 7.05 21.05 -27.91
C VAL A 579 5.91 20.49 -28.74
N SER A 580 6.01 20.63 -30.07
CA SER A 580 5.10 20.04 -31.04
C SER A 580 5.88 19.36 -32.18
N PRO A 581 5.67 18.06 -32.46
CA PRO A 581 4.80 17.11 -31.74
C PRO A 581 5.12 16.99 -30.24
N ALA A 582 4.11 16.65 -29.43
CA ALA A 582 4.25 16.56 -27.98
C ALA A 582 5.05 15.32 -27.54
N SER A 583 5.61 15.35 -26.33
CA SER A 583 6.20 14.14 -25.73
C SER A 583 5.14 13.04 -25.66
N ASN A 584 5.54 11.81 -26.00
CA ASN A 584 4.70 10.61 -26.06
C ASN A 584 3.59 10.64 -27.13
N GLU A 585 3.62 11.60 -28.06
CA GLU A 585 2.72 11.61 -29.23
C GLU A 585 3.26 10.67 -30.30
N ALA A 586 2.41 9.79 -30.84
CA ALA A 586 2.79 8.87 -31.92
C ALA A 586 3.02 9.63 -33.24
N VAL A 587 4.21 9.46 -33.81
CA VAL A 587 4.67 10.18 -35.01
C VAL A 587 5.26 9.20 -36.02
N ASP A 588 4.98 9.42 -37.31
CA ASP A 588 5.50 8.60 -38.39
C ASP A 588 6.91 9.06 -38.81
N PHE A 589 7.91 8.25 -38.49
CA PHE A 589 9.31 8.44 -38.86
C PHE A 589 9.77 7.54 -40.01
N THR A 590 8.88 6.81 -40.68
CA THR A 590 9.21 5.81 -41.73
C THR A 590 10.06 6.40 -42.86
N ASN A 591 9.93 7.70 -43.13
CA ASN A 591 10.68 8.40 -44.17
C ASN A 591 11.65 9.47 -43.62
N SER A 592 11.91 9.48 -42.31
CA SER A 592 12.66 10.55 -41.64
C SER A 592 14.10 10.70 -42.12
N GLU A 593 14.74 9.63 -42.62
CA GLU A 593 16.09 9.68 -43.22
C GLU A 593 16.15 10.49 -44.54
N LYS A 594 15.02 10.60 -45.26
CA LYS A 594 14.93 11.43 -46.49
C LYS A 594 14.29 12.78 -46.21
N THR A 595 13.32 12.84 -45.30
CA THR A 595 12.59 14.04 -44.94
C THR A 595 12.42 14.07 -43.41
N PRO A 596 13.33 14.72 -42.67
CA PRO A 596 13.29 14.75 -41.21
C PRO A 596 11.95 15.27 -40.68
N VAL A 597 11.51 14.71 -39.56
CA VAL A 597 10.31 15.21 -38.86
C VAL A 597 10.69 16.45 -38.06
N ILE A 598 9.88 17.50 -38.17
CA ILE A 598 10.17 18.78 -37.52
C ILE A 598 9.52 18.83 -36.15
N TYR A 599 10.33 18.90 -35.10
CA TYR A 599 9.89 19.23 -33.75
C TYR A 599 10.10 20.72 -33.48
N THR A 600 9.06 21.41 -33.04
CA THR A 600 9.09 22.84 -32.74
C THR A 600 8.95 23.04 -31.25
N VAL A 601 10.01 23.52 -30.60
CA VAL A 601 9.96 23.96 -29.21
C VAL A 601 9.58 25.43 -29.18
N ARG A 602 8.49 25.75 -28.49
CA ARG A 602 8.03 27.12 -28.26
C ARG A 602 8.29 27.50 -26.81
N ALA A 603 9.15 28.50 -26.61
CA ALA A 603 9.40 29.11 -25.31
C ALA A 603 8.13 29.79 -24.77
N GLN A 604 8.12 30.08 -23.48
CA GLN A 604 7.03 30.77 -22.82
C GLN A 604 6.78 32.17 -23.42
N ASP A 605 7.80 32.81 -24.01
CA ASP A 605 7.73 34.10 -24.72
C ASP A 605 7.12 34.01 -26.13
N GLY A 606 6.78 32.82 -26.60
CA GLY A 606 6.24 32.55 -27.93
C GLY A 606 7.30 32.38 -29.03
N THR A 607 8.59 32.57 -28.74
CA THR A 607 9.65 32.32 -29.71
C THR A 607 9.88 30.83 -29.91
N GLU A 608 10.24 30.43 -31.13
CA GLU A 608 10.33 29.02 -31.51
C GLU A 608 11.75 28.62 -31.92
N LYS A 609 12.07 27.35 -31.69
CA LYS A 609 13.23 26.67 -32.24
C LYS A 609 12.78 25.35 -32.86
N LYS A 610 13.24 25.08 -34.08
CA LYS A 610 12.91 23.87 -34.84
C LYS A 610 14.08 22.90 -34.83
N TYR A 611 13.76 21.63 -34.64
CA TYR A 611 14.67 20.48 -34.64
C TYR A 611 14.29 19.53 -35.76
N ASN A 612 15.25 19.13 -36.59
CA ASN A 612 15.12 18.07 -37.58
C ASN A 612 15.38 16.73 -36.89
N VAL A 613 14.35 15.93 -36.70
CA VAL A 613 14.44 14.61 -36.06
C VAL A 613 14.50 13.53 -37.13
N VAL A 614 15.57 12.75 -37.09
CA VAL A 614 15.75 11.56 -37.91
C VAL A 614 15.78 10.35 -36.99
N VAL A 615 14.93 9.36 -37.29
CA VAL A 615 14.93 8.07 -36.59
C VAL A 615 15.34 6.99 -37.58
N LYS A 616 16.41 6.27 -37.25
CA LYS A 616 16.96 5.19 -38.08
C LYS A 616 16.72 3.84 -37.45
N LYS A 617 16.48 2.83 -38.27
CA LYS A 617 16.53 1.44 -37.81
C LYS A 617 17.96 0.91 -37.87
N ALA A 618 18.37 0.22 -36.82
CA ALA A 618 19.54 -0.64 -36.84
C ALA A 618 19.35 -1.76 -37.88
N ALA A 619 20.45 -2.35 -38.35
CA ALA A 619 20.39 -3.53 -39.21
C ALA A 619 19.79 -4.73 -38.46
N GLN A 620 18.99 -5.53 -39.16
CA GLN A 620 18.49 -6.79 -38.62
C GLN A 620 19.66 -7.78 -38.40
N PRO A 621 19.76 -8.46 -37.25
CA PRO A 621 20.76 -9.48 -37.02
C PRO A 621 20.60 -10.68 -37.97
N ASP A 622 21.71 -11.19 -38.52
CA ASP A 622 21.73 -12.31 -39.48
C ASP A 622 21.32 -13.67 -38.86
N SER A 623 21.31 -13.77 -37.53
CA SER A 623 20.96 -14.97 -36.75
C SER A 623 20.22 -14.59 -35.46
N VAL A 624 19.69 -15.59 -34.74
CA VAL A 624 19.06 -15.37 -33.43
C VAL A 624 20.03 -14.67 -32.48
N PRO A 625 19.65 -13.54 -31.84
CA PRO A 625 20.45 -12.88 -30.81
C PRO A 625 20.80 -13.88 -29.71
N TYR A 626 22.09 -14.04 -29.43
CA TYR A 626 22.61 -15.01 -28.45
C TYR A 626 22.26 -16.49 -28.77
N GLY A 627 21.97 -16.81 -30.03
CA GLY A 627 21.47 -18.11 -30.45
C GLY A 627 22.37 -19.30 -30.10
N ASP A 628 23.69 -19.18 -30.31
CA ASP A 628 24.64 -20.28 -30.05
C ASP A 628 24.62 -20.75 -28.59
N ILE A 629 24.66 -19.81 -27.64
CA ILE A 629 24.60 -20.14 -26.20
C ILE A 629 23.22 -20.66 -25.81
N LEU A 630 22.14 -20.11 -26.34
CA LEU A 630 20.78 -20.56 -26.05
C LEU A 630 20.51 -21.99 -26.57
N GLU A 631 21.00 -22.32 -27.76
CA GLU A 631 20.93 -23.68 -28.31
C GLU A 631 21.76 -24.69 -27.50
N GLU A 632 22.94 -24.29 -27.04
CA GLU A 632 23.77 -25.10 -26.14
C GLU A 632 23.04 -25.36 -24.81
N VAL A 633 22.48 -24.32 -24.19
CA VAL A 633 21.73 -24.42 -22.93
C VAL A 633 20.51 -25.33 -23.09
N LYS A 634 19.70 -25.15 -24.14
CA LYS A 634 18.57 -26.03 -24.47
C LYS A 634 19.01 -27.48 -24.56
N SER A 635 20.07 -27.74 -25.33
CA SER A 635 20.57 -29.10 -25.56
C SER A 635 21.04 -29.76 -24.27
N ASN A 636 21.75 -29.01 -23.41
CA ASN A 636 22.26 -29.50 -22.13
C ASN A 636 21.14 -29.80 -21.13
N ILE A 637 20.16 -28.91 -20.97
CA ILE A 637 19.00 -29.14 -20.07
C ILE A 637 18.19 -30.36 -20.52
N ILE A 638 17.91 -30.49 -21.82
CA ILE A 638 17.15 -31.63 -22.35
C ILE A 638 17.93 -32.94 -22.17
N ALA A 639 19.26 -32.92 -22.30
CA ALA A 639 20.11 -34.07 -22.01
C ALA A 639 20.08 -34.45 -20.52
N ASP A 640 20.15 -33.47 -19.61
CA ASP A 640 20.03 -33.70 -18.16
C ASP A 640 18.70 -34.37 -17.81
N TYR A 641 17.58 -33.82 -18.27
CA TYR A 641 16.25 -34.36 -18.04
C TYR A 641 16.11 -35.80 -18.53
N LYS A 642 16.61 -36.11 -19.74
CA LYS A 642 16.61 -37.48 -20.26
C LYS A 642 17.51 -38.44 -19.46
N SER A 643 18.49 -37.93 -18.73
CA SER A 643 19.45 -38.73 -17.98
C SER A 643 18.96 -39.11 -16.57
N ARG A 644 17.91 -38.48 -16.05
CA ARG A 644 17.38 -38.78 -14.71
C ARG A 644 16.87 -40.23 -14.63
N ARG A 645 17.33 -40.96 -13.60
CA ARG A 645 17.04 -42.39 -13.37
C ARG A 645 16.53 -42.68 -11.95
N ASP A 646 16.38 -41.66 -11.13
CA ASP A 646 15.92 -41.71 -9.73
C ASP A 646 14.38 -41.81 -9.60
N GLY A 647 13.66 -41.95 -10.72
CA GLY A 647 12.20 -42.00 -10.77
C GLY A 647 11.53 -40.63 -10.90
N THR A 648 12.25 -39.52 -10.70
CA THR A 648 11.70 -38.15 -10.80
C THR A 648 11.16 -37.83 -12.19
N LEU A 649 11.85 -38.31 -13.24
CA LEU A 649 11.41 -38.20 -14.64
C LEU A 649 9.99 -38.73 -14.87
N LEU A 650 9.55 -39.72 -14.09
CA LEU A 650 8.24 -40.37 -14.28
C LEU A 650 7.11 -39.58 -13.62
N THR A 651 7.43 -38.69 -12.68
CA THR A 651 6.46 -38.04 -11.76
C THR A 651 6.52 -36.52 -11.78
N ASP A 652 7.50 -35.90 -12.45
CA ASP A 652 7.63 -34.44 -12.51
C ASP A 652 7.00 -33.87 -13.79
N ASP A 653 5.94 -33.06 -13.62
CA ASP A 653 5.16 -32.50 -14.73
C ASP A 653 5.96 -31.49 -15.56
N TRP A 654 6.85 -30.71 -14.95
CA TRP A 654 7.64 -29.69 -15.64
C TRP A 654 8.74 -30.28 -16.51
N ILE A 655 9.43 -31.32 -16.03
CA ILE A 655 10.45 -32.05 -16.81
C ILE A 655 9.79 -32.65 -18.06
N LEU A 656 8.71 -33.41 -17.85
CA LEU A 656 8.00 -34.10 -18.92
C LEU A 656 7.40 -33.12 -19.93
N MET A 657 6.86 -32.00 -19.46
CA MET A 657 6.33 -30.95 -20.33
C MET A 657 7.44 -30.32 -21.20
N ASN A 658 8.60 -29.99 -20.62
CA ASN A 658 9.75 -29.46 -21.36
C ASN A 658 10.32 -30.46 -22.39
N LEU A 659 10.43 -31.74 -22.01
CA LEU A 659 10.81 -32.81 -22.95
C LEU A 659 9.80 -32.93 -24.09
N GLY A 660 8.52 -32.84 -23.75
CA GLY A 660 7.42 -32.85 -24.70
C GLY A 660 7.55 -31.75 -25.76
N PHE A 661 7.76 -30.50 -25.33
CA PHE A 661 8.01 -29.37 -26.24
C PHE A 661 9.23 -29.59 -27.15
N ALA A 662 10.32 -30.12 -26.59
CA ALA A 662 11.56 -30.28 -27.32
C ALA A 662 11.55 -31.44 -28.33
N THR A 663 10.71 -32.47 -28.13
CA THR A 663 10.91 -33.77 -28.80
C THR A 663 9.65 -34.46 -29.33
N CYS A 664 8.48 -34.19 -28.76
CA CYS A 664 7.25 -34.87 -29.13
C CYS A 664 6.52 -34.06 -30.21
N ASN A 665 6.26 -34.69 -31.36
CA ASN A 665 5.58 -34.08 -32.51
C ASN A 665 4.49 -34.97 -33.12
N GLN A 666 4.15 -36.09 -32.45
CA GLN A 666 3.06 -37.00 -32.83
C GLN A 666 2.16 -37.32 -31.63
N GLU A 667 0.90 -37.69 -31.92
CA GLU A 667 -0.08 -38.11 -30.92
C GLU A 667 0.22 -39.55 -30.50
N VAL A 668 0.05 -39.84 -29.21
CA VAL A 668 0.19 -41.19 -28.65
C VAL A 668 -1.11 -41.95 -28.92
N ALA A 669 -1.02 -43.00 -29.73
CA ALA A 669 -2.17 -43.84 -30.07
C ALA A 669 -2.49 -44.85 -28.95
N SER A 670 -3.69 -45.42 -29.00
CA SER A 670 -4.10 -46.46 -28.04
C SER A 670 -3.19 -47.69 -28.13
N GLY A 671 -2.70 -48.14 -26.97
CA GLY A 671 -1.80 -49.30 -26.86
C GLY A 671 -0.32 -49.01 -27.15
N GLU A 672 0.06 -47.78 -27.48
CA GLU A 672 1.46 -47.37 -27.55
C GLU A 672 2.06 -47.13 -26.16
N ASP A 673 3.36 -47.37 -26.04
CA ASP A 673 4.09 -47.07 -24.81
C ASP A 673 4.08 -45.54 -24.56
N LEU A 674 3.78 -45.15 -23.32
CA LEU A 674 3.75 -43.74 -22.96
C LEU A 674 5.17 -43.14 -23.02
N PRO A 675 5.35 -41.92 -23.58
CA PRO A 675 6.64 -41.27 -23.66
C PRO A 675 7.37 -41.22 -22.32
N TYR A 676 8.68 -41.49 -22.35
CA TYR A 676 9.57 -41.44 -21.18
C TYR A 676 9.18 -42.38 -20.00
N GLY A 677 8.27 -43.33 -20.21
CA GLY A 677 7.79 -44.23 -19.16
C GLY A 677 6.81 -43.58 -18.18
N LEU A 678 6.13 -42.49 -18.60
CA LEU A 678 5.18 -41.70 -17.80
C LEU A 678 4.30 -42.56 -16.87
N ASN A 679 4.30 -42.21 -15.57
CA ASN A 679 3.35 -42.78 -14.61
C ASN A 679 2.03 -41.98 -14.60
N ILE A 680 1.21 -42.15 -15.64
CA ILE A 680 -0.04 -41.40 -15.80
C ILE A 680 -1.04 -41.63 -14.64
N TYR A 681 -1.09 -42.85 -14.09
CA TYR A 681 -1.92 -43.19 -12.93
C TYR A 681 -1.51 -42.38 -11.70
N GLY A 682 -0.19 -42.28 -11.44
CA GLY A 682 0.35 -41.49 -10.33
C GLY A 682 0.01 -40.01 -10.46
N HIS A 683 0.17 -39.43 -11.65
CA HIS A 683 -0.16 -38.03 -11.93
C HIS A 683 -1.63 -37.72 -11.70
N ILE A 684 -2.55 -38.53 -12.24
CA ILE A 684 -4.00 -38.32 -12.05
C ILE A 684 -4.39 -38.43 -10.58
N LYS A 685 -3.82 -39.40 -9.86
CA LYS A 685 -4.08 -39.61 -8.43
C LYS A 685 -3.56 -38.46 -7.55
N ALA A 686 -2.48 -37.79 -7.97
CA ALA A 686 -1.86 -36.69 -7.24
C ALA A 686 -2.56 -35.33 -7.42
N ILE A 687 -3.51 -35.21 -8.37
CA ILE A 687 -4.26 -33.96 -8.59
C ILE A 687 -5.04 -33.61 -7.33
N ALA A 688 -4.85 -32.38 -6.83
CA ALA A 688 -5.70 -31.81 -5.80
C ALA A 688 -7.02 -31.31 -6.43
N PRO A 689 -8.18 -31.94 -6.14
CA PRO A 689 -9.44 -31.62 -6.82
C PRO A 689 -9.97 -30.22 -6.50
N ASN A 690 -9.43 -29.57 -5.46
CA ASN A 690 -9.71 -28.20 -5.07
C ASN A 690 -8.72 -27.17 -5.65
N LYS A 691 -7.91 -27.53 -6.65
CA LYS A 691 -6.97 -26.63 -7.34
C LYS A 691 -7.12 -26.72 -8.86
N MET A 692 -7.71 -25.68 -9.47
CA MET A 692 -7.87 -25.60 -10.94
C MET A 692 -6.54 -25.73 -11.69
N THR A 693 -5.47 -25.13 -11.16
CA THR A 693 -4.13 -25.15 -11.76
C THR A 693 -3.53 -26.55 -11.86
N ASP A 694 -3.83 -27.46 -10.93
CA ASP A 694 -3.27 -28.82 -10.99
C ASP A 694 -3.87 -29.62 -12.15
N TYR A 695 -5.19 -29.51 -12.39
CA TYR A 695 -5.82 -30.06 -13.58
C TYR A 695 -5.18 -29.50 -14.86
N ALA A 696 -5.06 -28.17 -14.93
CA ALA A 696 -4.56 -27.50 -16.11
C ALA A 696 -3.09 -27.86 -16.41
N ARG A 697 -2.20 -27.90 -15.41
CA ARG A 697 -0.79 -28.29 -15.59
C ARG A 697 -0.64 -29.74 -16.04
N VAL A 698 -1.38 -30.68 -15.46
CA VAL A 698 -1.35 -32.08 -15.91
C VAL A 698 -1.88 -32.19 -17.34
N ILE A 699 -2.96 -31.47 -17.70
CA ILE A 699 -3.44 -31.42 -19.08
C ILE A 699 -2.37 -30.85 -20.02
N MET A 700 -1.69 -29.77 -19.66
CA MET A 700 -0.60 -29.19 -20.47
C MET A 700 0.55 -30.17 -20.65
N MET A 701 0.99 -30.86 -19.59
CA MET A 701 2.03 -31.89 -19.65
C MET A 701 1.63 -33.05 -20.58
N LEU A 702 0.43 -33.62 -20.41
CA LEU A 702 -0.07 -34.69 -21.28
C LEU A 702 -0.17 -34.21 -22.73
N THR A 703 -0.68 -33.00 -22.93
CA THR A 703 -0.80 -32.38 -24.25
C THR A 703 0.56 -32.08 -24.84
N ALA A 704 1.61 -31.85 -24.05
CA ALA A 704 3.01 -31.70 -24.49
C ALA A 704 3.67 -33.06 -24.82
N LEU A 705 3.17 -34.18 -24.31
CA LEU A 705 3.68 -35.51 -24.63
C LEU A 705 2.96 -36.17 -25.80
N GLY A 706 1.79 -35.67 -26.19
CA GLY A 706 0.98 -36.17 -27.31
C GLY A 706 -0.22 -36.97 -26.84
N ILE A 707 -0.55 -36.86 -25.55
CA ILE A 707 -1.58 -37.65 -24.89
C ILE A 707 -2.85 -36.82 -24.81
N ASN A 708 -3.96 -37.39 -25.29
CA ASN A 708 -5.26 -36.74 -25.30
C ASN A 708 -5.91 -36.78 -23.91
N ALA A 709 -5.84 -35.66 -23.17
CA ALA A 709 -6.36 -35.56 -21.81
C ALA A 709 -7.91 -35.55 -21.73
N SER A 710 -8.61 -35.50 -22.88
CA SER A 710 -10.07 -35.56 -22.93
C SER A 710 -10.63 -36.99 -23.02
N ASN A 711 -9.78 -37.98 -23.32
CA ASN A 711 -10.13 -39.38 -23.48
C ASN A 711 -9.04 -40.27 -22.88
N LEU A 712 -8.98 -40.36 -21.55
CA LEU A 712 -7.92 -41.08 -20.86
C LEU A 712 -8.04 -42.60 -21.00
N ASP A 713 -9.26 -43.12 -21.20
CA ASP A 713 -9.55 -44.55 -21.13
C ASP A 713 -8.75 -45.40 -22.13
N ILE A 714 -8.29 -44.80 -23.22
CA ILE A 714 -7.48 -45.48 -24.25
C ILE A 714 -6.02 -45.74 -23.80
N TYR A 715 -5.60 -45.16 -22.67
CA TYR A 715 -4.27 -45.28 -22.07
C TYR A 715 -4.24 -46.16 -20.81
N ARG A 716 -5.35 -46.86 -20.52
CA ARG A 716 -5.41 -47.78 -19.38
C ARG A 716 -4.45 -48.94 -19.55
N ASP A 717 -4.03 -49.51 -18.43
CA ASP A 717 -3.22 -50.73 -18.40
C ASP A 717 -3.96 -51.92 -19.02
N SER A 718 -3.24 -53.03 -19.21
CA SER A 718 -3.79 -54.26 -19.77
C SER A 718 -4.90 -54.91 -18.93
N ASN A 719 -5.04 -54.52 -17.66
CA ASN A 719 -6.12 -54.95 -16.77
C ASN A 719 -7.35 -54.05 -16.87
N ASN A 720 -7.31 -53.02 -17.72
CA ASN A 720 -8.34 -52.00 -17.86
C ASN A 720 -8.63 -51.26 -16.54
N THR A 721 -7.59 -51.08 -15.71
CA THR A 721 -7.70 -50.41 -14.41
C THR A 721 -8.17 -48.96 -14.62
N PRO A 722 -9.29 -48.52 -14.00
CA PRO A 722 -9.76 -47.15 -14.12
C PRO A 722 -8.76 -46.16 -13.51
N PHE A 723 -8.60 -45.00 -14.12
CA PHE A 723 -7.92 -43.88 -13.46
C PHE A 723 -8.81 -43.32 -12.36
N THR A 724 -8.21 -42.98 -11.22
CA THR A 724 -8.93 -42.39 -10.09
C THR A 724 -8.18 -41.18 -9.55
N ASP A 725 -8.89 -40.14 -9.15
CA ASP A 725 -8.31 -39.03 -8.40
C ASP A 725 -7.96 -39.44 -6.95
N GLY A 726 -7.42 -38.49 -6.17
CA GLY A 726 -7.06 -38.73 -4.76
C GLY A 726 -8.22 -39.14 -3.84
N SER A 727 -9.47 -38.93 -4.26
CA SER A 727 -10.68 -39.35 -3.53
C SER A 727 -11.19 -40.73 -3.93
N GLY A 728 -10.57 -41.38 -4.93
CA GLY A 728 -11.03 -42.64 -5.49
C GLY A 728 -12.13 -42.48 -6.56
N LYS A 729 -12.49 -41.25 -6.94
CA LYS A 729 -13.45 -41.00 -8.02
C LYS A 729 -12.81 -41.37 -9.35
N ALA A 730 -13.52 -42.15 -10.17
CA ALA A 730 -13.06 -42.50 -11.52
C ALA A 730 -12.98 -41.26 -12.43
N VAL A 731 -11.89 -41.16 -13.20
CA VAL A 731 -11.60 -40.03 -14.09
C VAL A 731 -11.32 -40.54 -15.51
N SER A 732 -12.20 -40.26 -16.46
CA SER A 732 -11.99 -40.60 -17.88
C SER A 732 -11.60 -39.40 -18.74
N SER A 733 -11.72 -38.18 -18.22
CA SER A 733 -11.46 -36.94 -18.95
C SER A 733 -11.05 -35.81 -18.00
N LEU A 734 -9.75 -35.47 -17.97
CA LEU A 734 -9.27 -34.33 -17.16
C LEU A 734 -9.79 -33.00 -17.68
N VAL A 735 -9.98 -32.88 -19.00
CA VAL A 735 -10.55 -31.69 -19.64
C VAL A 735 -11.97 -31.44 -19.12
N LYS A 736 -12.78 -32.50 -18.93
CA LYS A 736 -14.11 -32.39 -18.34
C LYS A 736 -14.08 -31.93 -16.89
N GLU A 737 -13.16 -32.48 -16.11
CA GLU A 737 -12.97 -32.08 -14.72
C GLU A 737 -12.56 -30.58 -14.65
N LEU A 738 -11.66 -30.13 -15.54
CA LEU A 738 -11.22 -28.74 -15.62
C LEU A 738 -12.38 -27.78 -15.95
N TYR A 739 -13.14 -28.02 -17.02
CA TYR A 739 -14.23 -27.09 -17.40
C TYR A 739 -15.43 -27.15 -16.44
N SER A 740 -15.53 -28.20 -15.63
CA SER A 740 -16.55 -28.39 -14.59
C SER A 740 -16.12 -27.90 -13.22
N TYR A 741 -14.86 -27.46 -13.07
CA TYR A 741 -14.24 -27.12 -11.80
C TYR A 741 -15.05 -26.11 -10.99
N SER A 742 -15.32 -26.46 -9.73
CA SER A 742 -16.15 -25.65 -8.84
C SER A 742 -15.50 -25.19 -7.54
N GLY A 743 -14.22 -25.48 -7.33
CA GLY A 743 -13.46 -24.95 -6.19
C GLY A 743 -13.14 -23.46 -6.32
N SER A 744 -12.47 -22.92 -5.31
CA SER A 744 -11.89 -21.58 -5.35
C SER A 744 -10.66 -21.56 -6.27
N TYR A 745 -10.29 -20.38 -6.78
CA TYR A 745 -9.11 -20.18 -7.59
C TYR A 745 -8.53 -18.79 -7.35
N THR A 746 -7.23 -18.64 -7.61
CA THR A 746 -6.60 -17.35 -7.91
C THR A 746 -6.53 -17.17 -9.43
N ILE A 747 -6.11 -16.01 -9.94
CA ILE A 747 -6.07 -15.77 -11.40
C ILE A 747 -5.23 -16.80 -12.18
N ASN A 748 -4.28 -17.46 -11.50
CA ASN A 748 -3.55 -18.61 -12.04
C ASN A 748 -4.47 -19.71 -12.58
N GLY A 749 -5.59 -20.00 -11.91
CA GLY A 749 -6.54 -21.01 -12.35
C GLY A 749 -7.06 -20.71 -13.76
N PRO A 750 -7.74 -19.57 -13.98
CA PRO A 750 -8.21 -19.16 -15.29
C PRO A 750 -7.12 -19.09 -16.37
N ILE A 751 -5.94 -18.55 -16.04
CA ILE A 751 -4.79 -18.44 -16.96
C ILE A 751 -4.36 -19.82 -17.45
N TYR A 752 -4.03 -20.73 -16.53
CA TYR A 752 -3.59 -22.09 -16.89
C TYR A 752 -4.72 -22.88 -17.57
N ALA A 753 -5.97 -22.70 -17.14
CA ALA A 753 -7.11 -23.39 -17.75
C ALA A 753 -7.30 -22.98 -19.22
N LEU A 754 -7.20 -21.68 -19.53
CA LEU A 754 -7.29 -21.20 -20.91
C LEU A 754 -6.14 -21.73 -21.77
N ILE A 755 -4.91 -21.67 -21.26
CA ILE A 755 -3.72 -22.22 -21.92
C ILE A 755 -3.91 -23.72 -22.19
N ALA A 756 -4.32 -24.51 -21.21
CA ALA A 756 -4.51 -25.96 -21.33
C ALA A 756 -5.55 -26.31 -22.41
N LEU A 757 -6.67 -25.58 -22.44
CA LEU A 757 -7.72 -25.77 -23.44
C LEU A 757 -7.22 -25.42 -24.86
N ASP A 758 -6.49 -24.32 -25.00
CA ASP A 758 -6.00 -23.84 -26.30
C ASP A 758 -4.81 -24.64 -26.84
N MET A 759 -3.99 -25.19 -25.95
CA MET A 759 -2.83 -25.99 -26.29
C MET A 759 -3.21 -27.30 -27.02
N GLY A 760 -4.31 -27.92 -26.62
CA GLY A 760 -4.83 -29.15 -27.25
C GLY A 760 -6.03 -28.94 -28.16
N ASN A 761 -6.44 -27.69 -28.42
CA ASN A 761 -7.69 -27.36 -29.12
C ASN A 761 -8.92 -28.12 -28.57
N TYR A 762 -8.97 -28.34 -27.25
CA TYR A 762 -9.97 -29.22 -26.64
C TYR A 762 -11.39 -28.66 -26.78
N THR A 763 -12.35 -29.54 -27.06
CA THR A 763 -13.77 -29.16 -27.18
C THR A 763 -14.43 -29.01 -25.81
N VAL A 764 -15.11 -27.88 -25.61
CA VAL A 764 -15.82 -27.55 -24.37
C VAL A 764 -17.32 -27.40 -24.66
N PRO A 765 -18.23 -28.05 -23.89
CA PRO A 765 -19.66 -27.83 -23.98
C PRO A 765 -20.06 -26.37 -23.77
N LYS A 766 -21.09 -25.90 -24.49
CA LYS A 766 -21.52 -24.49 -24.41
C LYS A 766 -22.08 -24.08 -23.05
N ASP A 767 -22.57 -25.04 -22.28
CA ASP A 767 -23.10 -24.83 -20.93
C ASP A 767 -22.10 -25.21 -19.84
N ALA A 768 -20.84 -25.48 -20.20
CA ALA A 768 -19.79 -25.74 -19.24
C ALA A 768 -19.66 -24.56 -18.26
N LYS A 769 -19.24 -24.89 -17.03
CA LYS A 769 -19.01 -23.87 -16.01
C LYS A 769 -17.95 -22.89 -16.50
N TRP A 770 -16.84 -23.40 -17.03
CA TRP A 770 -15.76 -22.64 -17.67
C TRP A 770 -15.72 -22.88 -19.17
N THR A 771 -16.14 -21.89 -19.96
CA THR A 771 -15.90 -21.84 -21.40
C THR A 771 -14.69 -20.94 -21.69
N ARG A 772 -14.13 -20.98 -22.90
CA ARG A 772 -13.03 -20.08 -23.30
C ARG A 772 -13.42 -18.61 -23.12
N GLU A 773 -14.65 -18.26 -23.48
CA GLU A 773 -15.19 -16.90 -23.33
C GLU A 773 -15.25 -16.49 -21.86
N LYS A 774 -15.70 -17.37 -20.96
CA LYS A 774 -15.75 -17.06 -19.52
C LYS A 774 -14.36 -16.91 -18.91
N LEU A 775 -13.42 -17.78 -19.29
CA LEU A 775 -12.03 -17.71 -18.84
C LEU A 775 -11.35 -16.44 -19.35
N LEU A 776 -11.57 -16.10 -20.62
CA LEU A 776 -11.04 -14.89 -21.24
C LEU A 776 -11.63 -13.63 -20.61
N GLU A 777 -12.94 -13.62 -20.32
CA GLU A 777 -13.56 -12.50 -19.60
C GLU A 777 -13.00 -12.34 -18.19
N GLU A 778 -12.84 -13.44 -17.44
CA GLU A 778 -12.21 -13.41 -16.11
C GLU A 778 -10.82 -12.78 -16.19
N ILE A 779 -9.99 -13.21 -17.15
CA ILE A 779 -8.62 -12.72 -17.35
C ILE A 779 -8.59 -11.25 -17.78
N LEU A 780 -9.42 -10.85 -18.75
CA LEU A 780 -9.47 -9.47 -19.24
C LEU A 780 -10.02 -8.50 -18.20
N SER A 781 -10.90 -8.97 -17.30
CA SER A 781 -11.45 -8.17 -16.21
C SER A 781 -10.52 -8.05 -14.99
N HIS A 782 -9.52 -8.93 -14.89
CA HIS A 782 -8.59 -8.95 -13.77
C HIS A 782 -7.65 -7.74 -13.79
N GLN A 783 -7.58 -7.00 -12.69
CA GLN A 783 -6.63 -5.89 -12.53
C GLN A 783 -5.24 -6.47 -12.22
N TYR A 784 -4.19 -6.01 -12.90
CA TYR A 784 -2.85 -6.48 -12.60
C TYR A 784 -2.46 -6.16 -11.15
N GLY A 785 -1.86 -7.14 -10.46
CA GLY A 785 -1.38 -7.00 -9.09
C GLY A 785 -2.45 -6.96 -7.99
N SER A 786 -3.75 -6.99 -8.32
CA SER A 786 -4.82 -6.88 -7.31
C SER A 786 -4.88 -8.06 -6.34
N ASP A 787 -4.26 -9.18 -6.69
CA ASP A 787 -4.20 -10.41 -5.91
C ASP A 787 -2.82 -10.63 -5.25
N GLY A 788 -1.96 -9.62 -5.23
CA GLY A 788 -0.67 -9.64 -4.53
C GLY A 788 0.43 -10.44 -5.24
N PHE A 789 0.22 -10.83 -6.49
CA PHE A 789 1.28 -11.42 -7.31
C PHE A 789 2.15 -10.37 -7.98
N GLY A 790 3.41 -10.73 -8.21
CA GLY A 790 4.41 -9.88 -8.85
C GLY A 790 4.40 -9.95 -10.38
N ILE A 791 5.53 -9.54 -10.96
CA ILE A 791 5.69 -9.37 -12.41
C ILE A 791 5.61 -10.68 -13.21
N ASP A 792 5.92 -11.81 -12.57
CA ASP A 792 5.75 -13.16 -13.13
C ASP A 792 4.29 -13.44 -13.52
N MET A 793 3.33 -12.97 -12.71
CA MET A 793 1.92 -13.14 -13.00
C MET A 793 1.37 -12.16 -14.03
N VAL A 794 1.92 -10.94 -14.09
CA VAL A 794 1.65 -10.02 -15.22
C VAL A 794 2.01 -10.72 -16.53
N ALA A 795 3.20 -11.29 -16.59
CA ALA A 795 3.72 -11.99 -17.76
C ALA A 795 2.92 -13.27 -18.11
N MET A 796 2.62 -14.14 -17.13
CA MET A 796 1.80 -15.34 -17.35
C MET A 796 0.41 -15.01 -17.89
N LEU A 797 -0.22 -13.94 -17.40
CA LEU A 797 -1.51 -13.49 -17.90
C LEU A 797 -1.41 -13.10 -19.37
N MET A 798 -0.41 -12.30 -19.75
CA MET A 798 -0.18 -11.89 -21.14
C MET A 798 0.00 -13.09 -22.08
N GLN A 799 0.72 -14.13 -21.65
CA GLN A 799 0.93 -15.35 -22.45
C GLN A 799 -0.39 -16.06 -22.81
N SER A 800 -1.35 -16.11 -21.88
CA SER A 800 -2.65 -16.75 -22.11
C SER A 800 -3.51 -16.06 -23.16
N LEU A 801 -3.26 -14.77 -23.42
CA LEU A 801 -4.05 -13.95 -24.33
C LEU A 801 -3.61 -14.05 -25.80
N TYR A 802 -2.43 -14.64 -26.06
CA TYR A 802 -1.85 -14.74 -27.40
C TYR A 802 -2.84 -15.20 -28.50
N PRO A 803 -3.65 -16.26 -28.32
CA PRO A 803 -4.55 -16.74 -29.36
C PRO A 803 -5.62 -15.73 -29.79
N TYR A 804 -5.90 -14.76 -28.93
CA TYR A 804 -7.04 -13.85 -29.03
C TYR A 804 -6.66 -12.44 -29.49
N ILE A 805 -5.38 -12.17 -29.78
CA ILE A 805 -4.88 -10.85 -30.24
C ILE A 805 -5.67 -10.35 -31.46
N ASN A 806 -6.05 -11.25 -32.37
CA ASN A 806 -6.78 -10.93 -33.59
C ASN A 806 -8.23 -11.46 -33.57
N ASP A 807 -8.75 -11.82 -32.40
CA ASP A 807 -10.15 -12.21 -32.26
C ASP A 807 -11.08 -11.04 -32.63
N PRO A 808 -12.14 -11.25 -33.43
CA PRO A 808 -13.02 -10.17 -33.88
C PRO A 808 -13.86 -9.53 -32.76
N THR A 809 -14.03 -10.22 -31.63
CA THR A 809 -14.81 -9.74 -30.47
C THR A 809 -13.88 -9.21 -29.37
N TYR A 810 -12.79 -9.93 -29.09
CA TYR A 810 -11.93 -9.66 -27.95
C TYR A 810 -10.62 -8.94 -28.30
N GLY A 811 -10.21 -8.90 -29.57
CA GLY A 811 -8.86 -8.50 -29.97
C GLY A 811 -8.44 -7.10 -29.54
N GLU A 812 -9.35 -6.11 -29.54
CA GLU A 812 -9.04 -4.77 -29.05
C GLU A 812 -8.77 -4.75 -27.54
N ARG A 813 -9.61 -5.44 -26.75
CA ARG A 813 -9.42 -5.57 -25.30
C ARG A 813 -8.16 -6.35 -24.96
N VAL A 814 -7.85 -7.40 -25.73
CA VAL A 814 -6.62 -8.19 -25.58
C VAL A 814 -5.39 -7.32 -25.84
N LYS A 815 -5.35 -6.58 -26.94
CA LYS A 815 -4.22 -5.68 -27.24
C LYS A 815 -4.05 -4.62 -26.17
N ALA A 816 -5.15 -4.01 -25.70
CA ALA A 816 -5.10 -3.06 -24.60
C ALA A 816 -4.56 -3.70 -23.31
N LYS A 817 -4.99 -4.92 -22.99
CA LYS A 817 -4.54 -5.65 -21.79
C LYS A 817 -3.06 -6.02 -21.86
N MET A 818 -2.59 -6.50 -23.02
CA MET A 818 -1.18 -6.78 -23.25
C MET A 818 -0.33 -5.50 -23.21
N GLN A 819 -0.83 -4.38 -23.72
CA GLN A 819 -0.14 -3.08 -23.63
C GLN A 819 -0.05 -2.59 -22.18
N GLU A 820 -1.11 -2.72 -21.39
CA GLU A 820 -1.08 -2.43 -19.94
C GLU A 820 0.00 -3.26 -19.25
N GLY A 821 0.07 -4.57 -19.52
CA GLY A 821 1.12 -5.44 -18.98
C GLY A 821 2.53 -5.04 -19.43
N TYR A 822 2.71 -4.67 -20.69
CA TYR A 822 3.98 -4.14 -21.22
C TYR A 822 4.42 -2.86 -20.52
N ASP A 823 3.50 -1.91 -20.33
CA ASP A 823 3.77 -0.65 -19.65
C ASP A 823 4.12 -0.86 -18.16
N ILE A 824 3.49 -1.83 -17.50
CA ILE A 824 3.83 -2.24 -16.13
C ILE A 824 5.24 -2.83 -16.07
N ILE A 825 5.58 -3.74 -16.99
CA ILE A 825 6.92 -4.34 -17.11
C ILE A 825 7.99 -3.26 -17.26
N LEU A 826 7.73 -2.20 -18.03
CA LEU A 826 8.67 -1.10 -18.23
C LEU A 826 8.61 0.01 -17.17
N GLY A 827 7.64 -0.04 -16.25
CA GLY A 827 7.43 1.00 -15.23
C GLY A 827 6.81 2.29 -15.75
N TYR A 828 6.19 2.27 -16.93
CA TYR A 828 5.36 3.37 -17.44
C TYR A 828 3.99 3.42 -16.77
N GLN A 829 3.51 2.27 -16.31
CA GLN A 829 2.33 2.14 -15.47
C GLN A 829 2.69 1.39 -14.19
N THR A 830 1.92 1.62 -13.13
CA THR A 830 2.09 0.93 -11.86
C THR A 830 0.93 -0.04 -11.63
N ALA A 831 1.23 -1.19 -11.05
CA ALA A 831 0.26 -2.14 -10.53
C ALA A 831 0.58 -2.44 -9.07
N SER A 832 -0.45 -2.66 -8.25
CA SER A 832 -0.27 -2.90 -6.81
C SER A 832 0.59 -4.14 -6.58
N GLY A 833 1.63 -4.05 -5.75
CA GLY A 833 2.49 -5.20 -5.44
C GLY A 833 3.33 -5.72 -6.61
N VAL A 834 3.40 -4.99 -7.72
CA VAL A 834 4.22 -5.35 -8.90
C VAL A 834 5.34 -4.33 -9.07
N ASP A 835 6.57 -4.79 -8.94
CA ASP A 835 7.76 -4.00 -9.29
C ASP A 835 8.03 -4.07 -10.80
N PRO A 836 8.32 -2.92 -11.45
CA PRO A 836 8.73 -2.91 -12.85
C PRO A 836 10.15 -3.46 -13.01
N MET A 837 10.60 -3.59 -14.27
CA MET A 837 11.97 -3.95 -14.58
C MET A 837 12.97 -3.02 -13.88
N GLY A 838 13.94 -3.62 -13.18
CA GLY A 838 15.05 -2.89 -12.56
C GLY A 838 15.96 -2.25 -13.60
N SER A 839 16.70 -1.21 -13.19
CA SER A 839 17.67 -0.52 -14.06
C SER A 839 18.84 -1.41 -14.52
N ASP A 840 18.99 -2.59 -13.93
CA ASP A 840 19.93 -3.66 -14.30
C ASP A 840 19.31 -4.77 -15.18
N TYR A 841 18.09 -4.55 -15.70
CA TYR A 841 17.30 -5.51 -16.49
C TYR A 841 16.86 -6.76 -15.71
N THR A 842 16.81 -6.69 -14.38
CA THR A 842 16.28 -7.76 -13.53
C THR A 842 14.80 -7.55 -13.20
N PHE A 843 14.13 -8.62 -12.79
CA PHE A 843 12.70 -8.63 -12.44
C PHE A 843 12.51 -9.15 -11.02
N PHE A 844 11.83 -8.37 -10.18
CA PHE A 844 11.57 -8.69 -8.78
C PHE A 844 10.21 -9.38 -8.63
N SER A 845 10.20 -10.52 -7.97
CA SER A 845 8.99 -11.19 -7.49
C SER A 845 9.38 -12.10 -6.32
N TRP A 846 8.42 -12.43 -5.45
CA TRP A 846 8.67 -13.33 -4.31
C TRP A 846 9.83 -12.89 -3.39
N GLY A 847 10.00 -11.57 -3.20
CA GLY A 847 10.99 -11.01 -2.28
C GLY A 847 12.41 -10.88 -2.85
N THR A 848 12.65 -11.25 -4.11
CA THR A 848 13.99 -11.15 -4.73
C THR A 848 13.95 -11.00 -6.24
N THR A 849 15.06 -10.57 -6.85
CA THR A 849 15.21 -10.62 -8.31
C THR A 849 15.61 -12.01 -8.75
N ASN A 850 14.81 -12.62 -9.63
CA ASN A 850 14.95 -14.05 -9.94
C ASN A 850 14.83 -14.41 -11.42
N SER A 851 15.38 -15.57 -11.76
CA SER A 851 15.41 -16.13 -13.11
C SER A 851 14.02 -16.49 -13.64
N GLU A 852 13.14 -16.99 -12.78
CA GLU A 852 11.75 -17.36 -13.09
C GLU A 852 10.98 -16.18 -13.68
N SER A 853 11.08 -15.01 -13.03
CA SER A 853 10.42 -13.78 -13.49
C SER A 853 11.00 -13.31 -14.82
N CYS A 854 12.33 -13.42 -15.02
CA CYS A 854 12.96 -13.14 -16.31
C CYS A 854 12.40 -14.07 -17.41
N ALA A 855 12.31 -15.37 -17.12
CA ALA A 855 11.79 -16.38 -18.05
C ALA A 855 10.33 -16.10 -18.43
N GLN A 856 9.48 -15.71 -17.48
CA GLN A 856 8.09 -15.34 -17.77
C GLN A 856 7.99 -14.11 -18.65
N VAL A 857 8.77 -13.05 -18.36
CA VAL A 857 8.78 -11.83 -19.17
C VAL A 857 9.26 -12.12 -20.59
N ILE A 858 10.30 -12.95 -20.77
CA ILE A 858 10.76 -13.38 -22.10
C ILE A 858 9.61 -14.06 -22.87
N CYS A 859 8.87 -14.98 -22.24
CA CYS A 859 7.74 -15.66 -22.87
C CYS A 859 6.60 -14.70 -23.22
N ALA A 860 6.28 -13.76 -22.32
CA ALA A 860 5.24 -12.75 -22.54
C ALA A 860 5.59 -11.78 -23.67
N MET A 861 6.85 -11.36 -23.77
CA MET A 861 7.31 -10.50 -24.87
C MET A 861 7.25 -11.24 -26.20
N CYS A 862 7.66 -12.51 -26.25
CA CYS A 862 7.47 -13.34 -27.44
C CYS A 862 5.99 -13.46 -27.83
N ALA A 863 5.11 -13.69 -26.85
CA ALA A 863 3.66 -13.74 -27.06
C ALA A 863 3.09 -12.42 -27.60
N MET A 864 3.70 -11.28 -27.25
CA MET A 864 3.32 -9.96 -27.75
C MET A 864 3.97 -9.58 -29.09
N GLY A 865 4.97 -10.35 -29.54
CA GLY A 865 5.73 -10.03 -30.75
C GLY A 865 6.94 -9.11 -30.52
N VAL A 866 7.34 -8.93 -29.26
CA VAL A 866 8.48 -8.10 -28.87
C VAL A 866 9.72 -8.97 -28.75
N ASP A 867 10.75 -8.64 -29.52
CA ASP A 867 12.05 -9.30 -29.43
C ASP A 867 12.86 -8.75 -28.25
N VAL A 868 12.74 -9.39 -27.08
CA VAL A 868 13.42 -8.98 -25.84
C VAL A 868 14.96 -8.95 -25.96
N GLY A 869 15.56 -9.64 -26.94
CA GLY A 869 17.00 -9.63 -27.16
C GLY A 869 17.50 -8.40 -27.91
N THR A 870 16.64 -7.73 -28.67
CA THR A 870 17.02 -6.56 -29.49
C THR A 870 16.16 -5.32 -29.26
N ASP A 871 14.99 -5.45 -28.64
CA ASP A 871 14.09 -4.34 -28.34
C ASP A 871 14.78 -3.35 -27.39
N PRO A 872 14.72 -2.04 -27.67
CA PRO A 872 15.51 -1.05 -26.95
C PRO A 872 15.06 -0.83 -25.51
N ASN A 873 13.83 -1.23 -25.18
CA ASN A 873 13.34 -1.17 -23.82
C ASN A 873 13.91 -2.32 -22.97
N PHE A 874 14.39 -3.39 -23.60
CA PHE A 874 14.87 -4.60 -22.93
C PHE A 874 16.35 -4.91 -23.18
N SER A 875 16.98 -4.28 -24.17
CA SER A 875 18.33 -4.61 -24.61
C SER A 875 19.08 -3.43 -25.23
N ALA A 876 20.39 -3.41 -24.97
CA ALA A 876 21.41 -2.64 -25.66
C ALA A 876 22.27 -3.61 -26.49
N TYR A 877 21.63 -4.31 -27.43
CA TYR A 877 22.26 -5.28 -28.32
C TYR A 877 23.34 -4.63 -29.19
N SER A 878 24.56 -5.20 -29.20
CA SER A 878 25.66 -4.60 -29.96
C SER A 878 26.61 -5.61 -30.61
N THR A 879 26.98 -6.67 -29.89
CA THR A 879 28.00 -7.64 -30.32
C THR A 879 27.43 -9.02 -30.59
N GLY A 880 26.27 -9.34 -30.02
CA GLY A 880 25.75 -10.72 -29.99
C GLY A 880 26.44 -11.60 -28.94
N ASP A 881 27.38 -11.04 -28.16
CA ASP A 881 28.02 -11.68 -27.01
C ASP A 881 27.33 -11.23 -25.73
N TYR A 882 26.65 -12.18 -25.06
CA TYR A 882 25.88 -11.92 -23.85
C TYR A 882 26.75 -11.45 -22.67
N THR A 883 28.07 -11.62 -22.73
CA THR A 883 29.01 -11.14 -21.70
C THR A 883 29.41 -9.67 -21.89
N GLN A 884 29.20 -9.12 -23.09
CA GLN A 884 29.56 -7.75 -23.45
C GLN A 884 28.33 -6.84 -23.59
N ASP A 885 27.24 -7.39 -24.12
CA ASP A 885 25.98 -6.67 -24.26
C ASP A 885 25.25 -6.52 -22.91
N LYS A 886 24.34 -5.55 -22.82
CA LYS A 886 23.47 -5.34 -21.66
C LYS A 886 22.02 -5.50 -22.08
N GLY A 887 21.20 -6.13 -21.25
CA GLY A 887 19.79 -6.35 -21.54
C GLY A 887 19.23 -7.53 -20.76
N VAL A 888 17.95 -7.84 -20.94
CA VAL A 888 17.28 -8.95 -20.24
C VAL A 888 17.98 -10.28 -20.51
N ILE A 889 18.23 -10.66 -21.77
CA ILE A 889 18.89 -11.93 -22.08
C ILE A 889 20.35 -11.96 -21.56
N PRO A 890 21.19 -10.93 -21.80
CA PRO A 890 22.51 -10.86 -21.18
C PRO A 890 22.51 -10.96 -19.66
N THR A 891 21.65 -10.20 -18.97
CA THR A 891 21.52 -10.24 -17.51
C THR A 891 21.06 -11.62 -17.05
N TRP A 892 20.08 -12.21 -17.73
CA TRP A 892 19.54 -13.52 -17.41
C TRP A 892 20.62 -14.62 -17.48
N LEU A 893 21.39 -14.63 -18.57
CA LEU A 893 22.50 -15.58 -18.77
C LEU A 893 23.67 -15.30 -17.81
N ASN A 894 24.08 -14.05 -17.60
CA ASN A 894 25.23 -13.74 -16.74
C ASN A 894 24.94 -14.01 -15.26
N ARG A 895 23.72 -13.77 -14.81
CA ARG A 895 23.37 -13.85 -13.38
C ARG A 895 22.90 -15.23 -12.96
N TYR A 896 22.11 -15.89 -13.80
CA TYR A 896 21.37 -17.09 -13.40
C TYR A 896 21.81 -18.37 -14.11
N LEU A 897 22.50 -18.29 -15.25
CA LEU A 897 22.94 -19.51 -15.95
C LEU A 897 24.02 -20.24 -15.13
N MET A 898 23.82 -21.53 -14.91
CA MET A 898 24.81 -22.36 -14.24
C MET A 898 26.13 -22.42 -15.02
N PRO A 899 27.28 -22.57 -14.35
CA PRO A 899 28.57 -22.79 -15.04
C PRO A 899 28.59 -24.00 -15.97
N SER A 900 27.80 -25.04 -15.67
CA SER A 900 27.63 -26.23 -16.53
C SER A 900 26.76 -25.97 -17.76
N LYS A 901 26.05 -24.84 -17.79
CA LYS A 901 25.03 -24.48 -18.78
C LYS A 901 23.88 -25.50 -18.90
N ALA A 902 23.71 -26.36 -17.90
CA ALA A 902 22.70 -27.40 -17.86
C ALA A 902 21.49 -27.02 -16.97
N GLY A 903 21.36 -25.74 -16.62
CA GLY A 903 20.26 -25.22 -15.82
C GLY A 903 20.47 -23.78 -15.39
N PHE A 904 19.55 -23.29 -14.57
CA PHE A 904 19.53 -21.93 -14.04
C PHE A 904 19.34 -21.92 -12.53
N GLY A 905 19.84 -20.89 -11.87
CA GLY A 905 19.57 -20.61 -10.46
C GLY A 905 18.48 -19.60 -10.23
N HIS A 906 18.01 -19.54 -8.98
CA HIS A 906 16.93 -18.65 -8.57
C HIS A 906 17.42 -17.20 -8.49
N THR A 907 18.39 -16.92 -7.60
CA THR A 907 18.97 -15.58 -7.39
C THR A 907 20.41 -15.44 -7.87
N ASP A 908 21.05 -16.57 -8.16
CA ASP A 908 22.45 -16.73 -8.53
C ASP A 908 22.60 -17.84 -9.60
N ASN A 909 23.81 -18.34 -9.80
CA ASN A 909 24.12 -19.39 -10.78
C ASN A 909 24.18 -20.82 -10.19
N SER A 910 23.66 -21.02 -8.97
CA SER A 910 23.51 -22.35 -8.37
C SER A 910 22.27 -23.06 -8.92
N HIS A 911 22.27 -24.40 -9.00
CA HIS A 911 21.12 -25.11 -9.57
C HIS A 911 19.84 -24.86 -8.76
N ASN A 912 18.80 -24.34 -9.42
CA ASN A 912 17.44 -24.33 -8.88
C ASN A 912 16.49 -24.98 -9.89
N GLU A 913 15.69 -25.91 -9.40
CA GLU A 913 14.87 -26.74 -10.26
C GLU A 913 13.71 -25.94 -10.90
N MET A 914 13.03 -25.07 -10.14
CA MET A 914 11.95 -24.22 -10.66
C MET A 914 12.48 -23.19 -11.66
N ALA A 915 13.58 -22.52 -11.31
CA ALA A 915 14.29 -21.61 -12.23
C ALA A 915 14.65 -22.33 -13.53
N THR A 916 15.16 -23.56 -13.43
CA THR A 916 15.51 -24.37 -14.59
C THR A 916 14.27 -24.76 -15.41
N TYR A 917 13.16 -25.17 -14.78
CA TYR A 917 11.91 -25.50 -15.48
C TYR A 917 11.39 -24.35 -16.33
N GLN A 918 11.33 -23.16 -15.74
CA GLN A 918 10.80 -21.98 -16.41
C GLN A 918 11.75 -21.48 -17.49
N SER A 919 13.04 -21.53 -17.21
CA SER A 919 14.06 -21.13 -18.17
C SER A 919 14.16 -22.08 -19.36
N ALA A 920 13.96 -23.38 -19.14
CA ALA A 920 14.02 -24.39 -20.20
C ALA A 920 12.98 -24.14 -21.29
N TYR A 921 11.73 -23.85 -20.94
CA TYR A 921 10.74 -23.51 -21.98
C TYR A 921 10.93 -22.09 -22.48
N ALA A 922 11.39 -21.12 -21.69
CA ALA A 922 11.67 -19.77 -22.17
C ALA A 922 12.77 -19.73 -23.25
N VAL A 923 13.83 -20.53 -23.08
CA VAL A 923 14.87 -20.70 -24.11
C VAL A 923 14.26 -21.27 -25.39
N GLN A 924 13.49 -22.35 -25.31
CA GLN A 924 12.80 -22.96 -26.46
C GLN A 924 11.84 -21.96 -27.13
N TRP A 925 11.13 -21.17 -26.32
CA TRP A 925 10.17 -20.17 -26.76
C TRP A 925 10.83 -19.07 -27.58
N TYR A 926 11.92 -18.50 -27.06
CA TYR A 926 12.63 -17.40 -27.71
C TYR A 926 13.35 -17.86 -28.99
N LEU A 927 13.97 -19.04 -28.97
CA LEU A 927 14.57 -19.65 -30.17
C LEU A 927 13.53 -19.84 -31.28
N ASN A 928 12.35 -20.37 -30.96
CA ASN A 928 11.29 -20.59 -31.96
C ASN A 928 10.63 -19.27 -32.42
N PHE A 929 10.42 -18.31 -31.51
CA PHE A 929 9.91 -16.96 -31.84
C PHE A 929 10.76 -16.30 -32.94
N TYR A 930 12.08 -16.39 -32.83
CA TYR A 930 12.98 -15.80 -33.81
C TYR A 930 13.06 -16.63 -35.10
N ASN A 931 13.14 -17.96 -34.99
CA ASN A 931 13.34 -18.87 -36.13
C ASN A 931 12.11 -19.01 -37.04
N GLU A 932 10.90 -18.99 -36.49
CA GLU A 932 9.72 -19.30 -37.29
C GLU A 932 9.19 -18.10 -38.09
N GLN A 933 9.22 -16.85 -37.57
CA GLN A 933 8.36 -15.79 -38.14
C GLN A 933 8.83 -14.33 -38.05
N SER A 934 10.13 -14.04 -37.98
CA SER A 934 10.66 -12.65 -38.06
C SER A 934 10.03 -11.68 -37.04
N ALA A 935 10.01 -12.03 -35.75
CA ALA A 935 9.52 -11.19 -34.66
C ALA A 935 8.03 -10.78 -34.74
N LYS A 936 7.16 -11.75 -35.05
CA LYS A 936 5.70 -11.63 -34.84
C LYS A 936 5.29 -12.33 -33.54
N PRO A 937 4.11 -12.01 -32.96
CA PRO A 937 3.57 -12.72 -31.81
C PRO A 937 3.71 -14.24 -31.94
N TYR A 938 4.22 -14.90 -30.90
CA TYR A 938 4.47 -16.35 -30.89
C TYR A 938 4.23 -16.95 -29.48
N SER A 939 3.61 -18.13 -29.43
CA SER A 939 3.44 -18.91 -28.21
C SER A 939 3.84 -20.37 -28.42
N LEU A 940 4.70 -20.90 -27.54
CA LEU A 940 5.09 -22.31 -27.52
C LEU A 940 3.91 -23.22 -27.11
N TYR A 941 2.94 -22.68 -26.36
CA TYR A 941 1.79 -23.45 -25.89
C TYR A 941 0.69 -23.57 -26.93
N TYR A 942 0.57 -22.65 -27.88
CA TYR A 942 -0.63 -22.59 -28.71
C TYR A 942 -0.70 -23.71 -29.75
N LYS A 943 -1.83 -24.45 -29.78
CA LYS A 943 -2.13 -25.50 -30.77
C LYS A 943 -0.99 -26.50 -30.99
N ARG A 944 -0.42 -27.01 -29.90
CA ARG A 944 0.58 -28.08 -29.93
C ARG A 944 -0.02 -29.31 -30.66
N PHE A 945 -1.25 -29.69 -30.29
CA PHE A 945 -2.03 -30.79 -30.88
C PHE A 945 -3.48 -30.39 -31.07
N ASP A 946 -4.18 -31.04 -32.00
CA ASP A 946 -5.63 -30.89 -32.19
C ASP A 946 -6.38 -32.12 -31.67
N PHE A 947 -6.87 -32.04 -30.43
CA PHE A 947 -7.71 -33.04 -29.78
C PHE A 947 -9.18 -32.63 -29.75
N SER A 948 -9.60 -31.74 -30.65
CA SER A 948 -11.00 -31.40 -30.78
C SER A 948 -11.83 -32.63 -31.16
N ARG A 949 -13.06 -32.71 -30.63
CA ARG A 949 -14.02 -33.78 -30.95
C ARG A 949 -15.41 -33.23 -31.12
N GLN A 950 -16.27 -34.00 -31.77
CA GLN A 950 -17.69 -33.68 -31.84
C GLN A 950 -18.39 -34.08 -30.53
N LEU A 951 -19.13 -33.14 -29.92
CA LEU A 951 -19.99 -33.41 -28.77
C LEU A 951 -21.33 -34.00 -29.23
N SER A 952 -21.88 -34.93 -28.45
CA SER A 952 -23.18 -35.55 -28.72
C SER A 952 -24.34 -34.54 -28.59
N ASP A 953 -25.31 -34.62 -29.50
CA ASP A 953 -26.57 -33.89 -29.47
C ASP A 953 -27.76 -34.73 -28.95
N LYS A 954 -27.51 -35.97 -28.53
CA LYS A 954 -28.53 -36.85 -27.97
C LYS A 954 -28.90 -36.45 -26.55
N ALA A 955 -30.19 -36.22 -26.32
CA ALA A 955 -30.77 -35.89 -25.03
C ALA A 955 -31.84 -36.93 -24.62
N ASP A 956 -31.56 -38.22 -24.85
CA ASP A 956 -32.56 -39.26 -24.64
C ASP A 956 -32.56 -39.82 -23.20
N ILE A 957 -33.74 -40.16 -22.69
CA ILE A 957 -33.91 -41.14 -21.60
C ILE A 957 -33.91 -42.51 -22.26
N GLU A 958 -32.89 -43.32 -21.96
CA GLU A 958 -32.73 -44.69 -22.47
C GLU A 958 -33.47 -45.72 -21.62
N LYS A 959 -33.54 -45.48 -20.31
CA LYS A 959 -34.27 -46.32 -19.35
C LYS A 959 -34.86 -45.47 -18.24
N PHE A 960 -36.07 -45.80 -17.82
CA PHE A 960 -36.77 -45.16 -16.70
C PHE A 960 -37.42 -46.25 -15.85
N THR A 961 -37.05 -46.34 -14.57
CA THR A 961 -37.63 -47.31 -13.62
C THR A 961 -38.13 -46.56 -12.40
N LEU A 962 -39.32 -46.88 -11.90
CA LEU A 962 -39.88 -46.28 -10.70
C LEU A 962 -40.37 -47.37 -9.75
N GLU A 963 -39.78 -47.48 -8.56
CA GLU A 963 -40.10 -48.52 -7.56
C GLU A 963 -40.14 -49.93 -8.20
N GLY A 964 -39.10 -50.26 -8.97
CA GLY A 964 -38.98 -51.54 -9.69
C GLY A 964 -39.88 -51.69 -10.93
N GLN A 965 -40.76 -50.73 -11.22
CA GLN A 965 -41.60 -50.73 -12.44
C GLN A 965 -40.88 -50.04 -13.60
N GLU A 966 -40.64 -50.80 -14.67
CA GLU A 966 -40.03 -50.26 -15.89
C GLU A 966 -41.06 -49.44 -16.69
N GLY A 967 -40.68 -48.20 -17.01
CA GLY A 967 -41.50 -47.29 -17.82
C GLY A 967 -41.41 -47.61 -19.31
N ILE A 968 -42.56 -47.56 -19.99
CA ILE A 968 -42.64 -47.74 -21.44
C ILE A 968 -42.37 -46.39 -22.11
N ILE A 969 -41.27 -46.30 -22.85
CA ILE A 969 -40.83 -45.08 -23.55
C ILE A 969 -41.35 -45.10 -24.99
N ASN A 970 -42.27 -44.19 -25.31
CA ASN A 970 -42.85 -43.98 -26.64
C ASN A 970 -42.64 -42.53 -27.10
N GLY A 971 -41.56 -42.31 -27.85
CA GLY A 971 -41.14 -40.96 -28.25
C GLY A 971 -40.74 -40.14 -27.02
N ASN A 972 -41.48 -39.07 -26.75
CA ASN A 972 -41.28 -38.23 -25.56
C ASN A 972 -42.24 -38.57 -24.42
N ASN A 973 -43.05 -39.63 -24.52
CA ASN A 973 -43.96 -40.02 -23.46
C ASN A 973 -43.43 -41.27 -22.75
N ILE A 974 -43.38 -41.26 -21.43
CA ILE A 974 -43.06 -42.43 -20.61
C ILE A 974 -44.30 -42.77 -19.80
N THR A 975 -44.79 -44.00 -19.94
CA THR A 975 -45.93 -44.49 -19.13
C THR A 975 -45.41 -45.53 -18.16
N VAL A 976 -45.65 -45.31 -16.86
CA VAL A 976 -45.33 -46.30 -15.81
C VAL A 976 -46.64 -46.81 -15.23
N TYR A 977 -46.84 -48.12 -15.29
CA TYR A 977 -47.99 -48.76 -14.65
C TYR A 977 -47.64 -49.11 -13.22
N ILE A 978 -48.47 -48.69 -12.27
CA ILE A 978 -48.26 -48.86 -10.83
C ILE A 978 -49.44 -49.59 -10.18
N PRO A 979 -49.23 -50.29 -9.05
CA PRO A 979 -50.30 -50.97 -8.33
C PRO A 979 -51.34 -50.00 -7.77
N ASP A 980 -52.61 -50.43 -7.75
CA ASP A 980 -53.71 -49.63 -7.21
C ASP A 980 -53.45 -49.23 -5.75
N GLY A 981 -53.60 -47.93 -5.45
CA GLY A 981 -53.36 -47.34 -4.12
C GLY A 981 -51.90 -47.08 -3.74
N MET A 982 -50.94 -47.26 -4.65
CA MET A 982 -49.53 -46.92 -4.40
C MET A 982 -49.34 -45.40 -4.15
N PRO A 983 -48.62 -44.98 -3.09
CA PRO A 983 -48.29 -43.58 -2.84
C PRO A 983 -47.49 -42.97 -3.97
N THR A 984 -47.80 -41.73 -4.33
CA THR A 984 -47.16 -41.00 -5.43
C THR A 984 -46.39 -39.76 -4.97
N ASP A 985 -46.34 -39.50 -3.68
CA ASP A 985 -45.59 -38.40 -3.09
C ASP A 985 -44.10 -38.77 -2.96
N ASN A 986 -43.21 -37.81 -3.22
CA ASN A 986 -41.76 -37.91 -3.00
C ASN A 986 -41.07 -39.16 -3.59
N LEU A 987 -41.35 -39.49 -4.85
CA LEU A 987 -40.75 -40.64 -5.53
C LEU A 987 -39.43 -40.30 -6.23
N THR A 988 -38.48 -41.24 -6.25
CA THR A 988 -37.18 -41.08 -6.94
C THR A 988 -36.99 -42.19 -7.98
N PRO A 989 -37.21 -41.93 -9.29
CA PRO A 989 -37.00 -42.91 -10.34
C PRO A 989 -35.52 -43.12 -10.65
N GLU A 990 -35.16 -44.35 -11.05
CA GLU A 990 -33.87 -44.68 -11.65
C GLU A 990 -33.90 -44.34 -13.14
N ILE A 991 -32.96 -43.53 -13.61
CA ILE A 991 -32.95 -43.02 -14.99
C ILE A 991 -31.59 -43.29 -15.64
N LYS A 992 -31.59 -43.95 -16.81
CA LYS A 992 -30.43 -44.04 -17.70
C LYS A 992 -30.59 -43.04 -18.83
N LEU A 993 -29.62 -42.16 -19.02
CA LEU A 993 -29.60 -41.15 -20.08
C LEU A 993 -28.62 -41.55 -21.19
N SER A 994 -28.74 -40.91 -22.36
CA SER A 994 -27.70 -40.99 -23.40
C SER A 994 -26.33 -40.59 -22.87
N ASP A 995 -25.27 -41.16 -23.46
CA ASP A 995 -23.88 -40.83 -23.11
C ASP A 995 -23.62 -39.32 -23.15
N GLY A 996 -23.12 -38.77 -22.04
CA GLY A 996 -22.82 -37.36 -21.85
C GLY A 996 -24.03 -36.46 -21.56
N ALA A 997 -25.27 -36.97 -21.60
CA ALA A 997 -26.48 -36.21 -21.28
C ALA A 997 -26.71 -36.08 -19.76
N LYS A 998 -27.44 -35.04 -19.35
CA LYS A 998 -27.80 -34.78 -17.94
C LYS A 998 -29.27 -34.40 -17.76
N LEU A 999 -29.85 -34.75 -16.60
CA LEU A 999 -31.20 -34.35 -16.23
C LEU A 999 -31.19 -32.94 -15.64
N LEU A 1000 -32.05 -32.05 -16.16
CA LEU A 1000 -32.20 -30.67 -15.65
C LEU A 1000 -33.40 -30.50 -14.72
N SER A 1001 -34.46 -31.27 -14.94
CA SER A 1001 -35.74 -31.17 -14.22
C SER A 1001 -36.50 -32.48 -14.40
N PRO A 1002 -37.32 -32.93 -13.43
CA PRO A 1002 -37.55 -32.31 -12.12
C PRO A 1002 -36.38 -32.54 -11.16
N LYS A 1003 -36.33 -31.78 -10.06
CA LYS A 1003 -35.49 -32.12 -8.92
C LYS A 1003 -36.10 -33.32 -8.20
N MET A 1004 -35.25 -34.18 -7.66
CA MET A 1004 -35.69 -35.35 -6.88
C MET A 1004 -35.66 -35.06 -5.37
N PRO A 1005 -36.54 -35.68 -4.58
CA PRO A 1005 -37.65 -36.55 -5.01
C PRO A 1005 -38.78 -35.74 -5.68
N VAL A 1006 -39.59 -36.41 -6.53
CA VAL A 1006 -40.65 -35.76 -7.31
C VAL A 1006 -42.03 -36.36 -6.99
N PRO A 1007 -43.06 -35.53 -6.76
CA PRO A 1007 -44.43 -36.02 -6.61
C PRO A 1007 -45.02 -36.30 -8.00
N PHE A 1008 -45.81 -37.36 -8.08
CA PHE A 1008 -46.68 -37.64 -9.21
C PHE A 1008 -48.13 -37.46 -8.81
N VAL A 1009 -48.94 -36.97 -9.74
CA VAL A 1009 -50.39 -36.85 -9.57
C VAL A 1009 -51.05 -37.81 -10.54
N GLU A 1010 -52.04 -38.53 -10.03
CA GLU A 1010 -52.84 -39.46 -10.83
C GLU A 1010 -53.35 -38.77 -12.11
N ASP A 1011 -53.16 -39.43 -13.24
CA ASP A 1011 -53.54 -38.96 -14.57
C ASP A 1011 -52.90 -37.65 -15.09
N ALA A 1012 -52.01 -37.02 -14.33
CA ALA A 1012 -51.28 -35.83 -14.75
C ALA A 1012 -49.80 -36.14 -15.06
N PRO A 1013 -49.31 -35.87 -16.28
CA PRO A 1013 -47.92 -36.13 -16.63
C PRO A 1013 -46.96 -35.14 -15.96
N VAL A 1014 -45.82 -35.65 -15.48
CA VAL A 1014 -44.71 -34.86 -14.94
C VAL A 1014 -43.63 -34.70 -16.02
N ALA A 1015 -43.08 -33.49 -16.17
CA ALA A 1015 -42.10 -33.19 -17.21
C ALA A 1015 -40.65 -33.46 -16.76
N PHE A 1016 -39.92 -34.27 -17.52
CA PHE A 1016 -38.51 -34.59 -17.34
C PHE A 1016 -37.68 -34.01 -18.48
N THR A 1017 -36.86 -33.00 -18.21
CA THR A 1017 -36.05 -32.34 -19.23
C THR A 1017 -34.60 -32.81 -19.16
N VAL A 1018 -34.13 -33.41 -20.25
CA VAL A 1018 -32.75 -33.88 -20.45
C VAL A 1018 -32.02 -32.90 -21.38
N GLN A 1019 -30.75 -32.65 -21.11
CA GLN A 1019 -29.85 -31.85 -21.94
C GLN A 1019 -28.72 -32.73 -22.48
N ALA A 1020 -28.42 -32.62 -23.77
CA ALA A 1020 -27.34 -33.33 -24.43
C ALA A 1020 -25.96 -32.82 -23.99
N GLU A 1021 -24.93 -33.60 -24.31
CA GLU A 1021 -23.52 -33.27 -24.02
C GLU A 1021 -23.09 -31.92 -24.61
N ASN A 1022 -23.61 -31.53 -25.78
CA ASN A 1022 -23.28 -30.25 -26.42
C ASN A 1022 -23.75 -29.01 -25.64
N GLY A 1023 -24.51 -29.18 -24.56
CA GLY A 1023 -24.95 -28.12 -23.67
C GLY A 1023 -26.08 -27.25 -24.20
N THR A 1024 -26.60 -27.51 -25.40
CA THR A 1024 -27.66 -26.68 -26.02
C THR A 1024 -28.91 -27.47 -26.38
N THR A 1025 -28.74 -28.71 -26.84
CA THR A 1025 -29.87 -29.55 -27.24
C THR A 1025 -30.59 -30.07 -26.00
N LYS A 1026 -31.91 -29.87 -25.94
CA LYS A 1026 -32.76 -30.30 -24.83
C LYS A 1026 -33.95 -31.10 -25.35
N LYS A 1027 -34.38 -32.08 -24.57
CA LYS A 1027 -35.55 -32.90 -24.84
C LYS A 1027 -36.36 -33.07 -23.57
N THR A 1028 -37.66 -32.82 -23.64
CA THR A 1028 -38.58 -32.97 -22.51
C THR A 1028 -39.45 -34.19 -22.71
N TYR A 1029 -39.45 -35.08 -21.72
CA TYR A 1029 -40.26 -36.27 -21.61
C TYR A 1029 -41.46 -36.01 -20.68
N SER A 1030 -42.64 -36.49 -21.05
CA SER A 1030 -43.84 -36.47 -20.21
C SER A 1030 -44.01 -37.85 -19.58
N VAL A 1031 -43.81 -37.94 -18.26
CA VAL A 1031 -43.93 -39.19 -17.49
C VAL A 1031 -45.31 -39.25 -16.84
N LYS A 1032 -46.14 -40.21 -17.26
CA LYS A 1032 -47.49 -40.45 -16.72
C LYS A 1032 -47.51 -41.73 -15.90
N LEU A 1033 -48.08 -41.66 -14.69
CA LEU A 1033 -48.42 -42.86 -13.91
C LEU A 1033 -49.84 -43.32 -14.22
N VAL A 1034 -50.04 -44.63 -14.31
CA VAL A 1034 -51.34 -45.25 -14.55
C VAL A 1034 -51.55 -46.37 -13.52
N TYR A 1035 -52.59 -46.25 -12.69
CA TYR A 1035 -52.99 -47.30 -11.77
C TYR A 1035 -53.59 -48.48 -12.53
N ASP A 1036 -53.12 -49.70 -12.24
CA ASP A 1036 -53.69 -50.93 -12.76
C ASP A 1036 -53.79 -51.98 -11.64
N LYS A 1037 -55.03 -52.39 -11.33
CA LYS A 1037 -55.35 -53.42 -10.34
C LYS A 1037 -54.69 -54.78 -10.60
N ASN A 1038 -54.22 -55.04 -11.82
CA ASN A 1038 -53.52 -56.27 -12.18
C ASN A 1038 -52.00 -56.16 -12.05
N VAL A 1039 -51.47 -54.96 -11.81
CA VAL A 1039 -50.04 -54.72 -11.60
C VAL A 1039 -49.72 -54.91 -10.12
N LYS A 1040 -48.80 -55.83 -9.84
CA LYS A 1040 -48.23 -56.02 -8.50
C LYS A 1040 -47.01 -55.12 -8.31
N GLY A 1041 -46.82 -54.62 -7.09
CA GLY A 1041 -45.65 -53.85 -6.71
C GLY A 1041 -44.37 -54.66 -6.89
N LYS A 1042 -43.37 -54.05 -7.53
CA LYS A 1042 -42.03 -54.62 -7.74
C LYS A 1042 -40.95 -53.92 -6.91
N GLY A 1043 -41.32 -52.91 -6.14
CA GLY A 1043 -40.40 -52.18 -5.29
C GLY A 1043 -39.91 -53.06 -4.15
N THR A 1044 -38.62 -52.98 -3.86
CA THR A 1044 -37.96 -53.71 -2.78
C THR A 1044 -37.11 -52.79 -1.92
N THR A 1045 -37.37 -51.49 -1.97
CA THR A 1045 -36.59 -50.46 -1.28
C THR A 1045 -36.90 -50.48 0.21
N LEU A 1046 -35.87 -50.41 1.05
CA LEU A 1046 -35.95 -49.99 2.45
C LEU A 1046 -35.55 -48.51 2.50
N PHE A 1047 -36.48 -47.65 2.92
CA PHE A 1047 -36.30 -46.20 2.89
C PHE A 1047 -35.51 -45.74 4.12
N THR A 1048 -34.22 -45.49 3.96
CA THR A 1048 -33.28 -45.27 5.07
C THR A 1048 -33.53 -43.97 5.83
N ASP A 1049 -34.11 -42.97 5.19
CA ASP A 1049 -34.54 -41.69 5.77
C ASP A 1049 -35.73 -41.82 6.73
N THR A 1050 -36.43 -42.96 6.71
CA THR A 1050 -37.56 -43.26 7.60
C THR A 1050 -37.17 -44.13 8.79
N ILE A 1051 -35.89 -44.50 8.91
CA ILE A 1051 -35.42 -45.38 9.97
C ILE A 1051 -35.58 -44.72 11.35
N GLN A 1052 -36.19 -45.44 12.28
CA GLN A 1052 -36.29 -45.10 13.69
C GLN A 1052 -35.92 -46.32 14.54
N ILE A 1053 -35.19 -46.08 15.63
CA ILE A 1053 -34.76 -47.12 16.56
C ILE A 1053 -35.33 -46.81 17.95
N GLN A 1054 -35.97 -47.80 18.57
CA GLN A 1054 -36.51 -47.72 19.93
C GLN A 1054 -36.08 -48.92 20.78
N ASN A 1055 -36.04 -48.76 22.11
CA ASN A 1055 -35.88 -49.87 23.07
C ASN A 1055 -37.22 -50.30 23.67
N GLU A 1056 -37.21 -51.19 24.67
CA GLU A 1056 -38.42 -51.63 25.40
C GLU A 1056 -39.24 -50.47 26.01
N ASP A 1057 -38.62 -49.32 26.29
CA ASP A 1057 -39.28 -48.11 26.78
C ASP A 1057 -40.10 -47.36 25.72
N MET A 1058 -40.05 -47.81 24.45
CA MET A 1058 -40.73 -47.23 23.29
C MET A 1058 -40.35 -45.77 23.00
N ALA A 1059 -39.22 -45.29 23.56
CA ALA A 1059 -38.68 -43.97 23.25
C ALA A 1059 -37.69 -44.06 22.09
N ASP A 1060 -37.82 -43.16 21.13
CA ASP A 1060 -36.86 -43.00 20.02
C ASP A 1060 -35.45 -42.76 20.58
N LYS A 1061 -34.46 -43.43 20.00
CA LYS A 1061 -33.04 -43.27 20.35
C LYS A 1061 -32.34 -42.46 19.28
N ASP A 1062 -31.54 -41.50 19.73
CA ASP A 1062 -30.76 -40.66 18.84
C ASP A 1062 -29.72 -41.50 18.07
N MET A 1063 -29.68 -41.30 16.77
CA MET A 1063 -28.75 -41.92 15.83
C MET A 1063 -27.63 -40.93 15.54
N GLU A 1064 -26.42 -41.27 15.98
CA GLU A 1064 -25.22 -40.43 15.88
C GLU A 1064 -24.62 -40.48 14.47
N ASP A 1065 -24.66 -41.65 13.83
CA ASP A 1065 -24.15 -41.87 12.47
C ASP A 1065 -24.92 -43.00 11.77
N MET A 1066 -25.04 -42.91 10.44
CA MET A 1066 -25.56 -43.98 9.59
C MET A 1066 -24.70 -44.09 8.32
N GLN A 1067 -24.07 -45.25 8.13
CA GLN A 1067 -23.27 -45.54 6.95
C GLN A 1067 -24.00 -46.57 6.08
N ILE A 1068 -24.15 -46.24 4.79
CA ILE A 1068 -24.83 -47.08 3.80
C ILE A 1068 -23.82 -47.47 2.72
N THR A 1069 -23.60 -48.78 2.53
CA THR A 1069 -22.65 -49.31 1.56
C THR A 1069 -23.34 -50.31 0.64
N LYS A 1070 -23.33 -50.07 -0.67
CA LYS A 1070 -23.84 -51.03 -1.66
C LYS A 1070 -22.70 -51.94 -2.11
N ASN A 1071 -22.86 -53.24 -1.93
CA ASN A 1071 -21.84 -54.25 -2.21
C ASN A 1071 -21.92 -54.77 -3.65
N GLU A 1072 -20.81 -55.30 -4.16
CA GLU A 1072 -20.71 -55.87 -5.51
C GLU A 1072 -21.62 -57.09 -5.73
N ASP A 1073 -21.96 -57.82 -4.66
CA ASP A 1073 -22.89 -58.95 -4.68
C ASP A 1073 -24.36 -58.55 -4.76
N GLY A 1074 -24.64 -57.24 -4.80
CA GLY A 1074 -25.98 -56.68 -4.88
C GLY A 1074 -26.63 -56.44 -3.51
N THR A 1075 -26.01 -56.79 -2.39
CA THR A 1075 -26.52 -56.47 -1.04
C THR A 1075 -26.26 -55.01 -0.65
N THR A 1076 -27.04 -54.49 0.29
CA THR A 1076 -26.82 -53.14 0.86
C THR A 1076 -26.62 -53.21 2.37
N ASP A 1077 -25.47 -52.76 2.84
CA ASP A 1077 -25.13 -52.69 4.25
C ASP A 1077 -25.57 -51.36 4.85
N ILE A 1078 -26.20 -51.41 6.02
CA ILE A 1078 -26.61 -50.26 6.80
C ILE A 1078 -26.04 -50.43 8.21
N LEU A 1079 -25.00 -49.64 8.53
CA LEU A 1079 -24.42 -49.56 9.86
C LEU A 1079 -24.96 -48.33 10.57
N ILE A 1080 -25.61 -48.52 11.72
CA ILE A 1080 -26.19 -47.44 12.51
C ILE A 1080 -25.45 -47.34 13.85
N THR A 1081 -24.96 -46.16 14.17
CA THR A 1081 -24.35 -45.85 15.47
C THR A 1081 -25.34 -45.06 16.32
N ILE A 1082 -25.58 -45.52 17.55
CA ILE A 1082 -26.53 -44.90 18.48
C ILE A 1082 -25.87 -44.55 19.81
N VAL A 1083 -26.58 -43.71 20.58
CA VAL A 1083 -26.16 -43.29 21.92
C VAL A 1083 -25.86 -44.48 22.87
N PRO A 1084 -24.93 -44.29 23.84
CA PRO A 1084 -24.52 -45.33 24.78
C PRO A 1084 -25.65 -45.90 25.66
N GLY A 1085 -25.48 -47.15 26.08
CA GLY A 1085 -26.38 -47.81 27.05
C GLY A 1085 -27.64 -48.39 26.42
N VAL A 1086 -27.71 -48.46 25.10
CA VAL A 1086 -28.81 -49.10 24.37
C VAL A 1086 -28.50 -50.59 24.16
N ASP A 1087 -29.43 -51.46 24.58
CA ASP A 1087 -29.36 -52.91 24.33
C ASP A 1087 -29.72 -53.21 22.86
N THR A 1088 -28.71 -53.43 22.02
CA THR A 1088 -28.87 -53.68 20.58
C THR A 1088 -29.41 -55.07 20.25
N THR A 1089 -29.60 -55.95 21.25
CA THR A 1089 -30.17 -57.30 21.06
C THR A 1089 -31.70 -57.34 21.09
N LYS A 1090 -32.35 -56.23 21.49
CA LYS A 1090 -33.80 -56.12 21.64
C LYS A 1090 -34.33 -54.76 21.18
N LEU A 1091 -34.09 -54.41 19.93
CA LEU A 1091 -34.50 -53.14 19.35
C LEU A 1091 -35.86 -53.24 18.67
N ARG A 1092 -36.67 -52.20 18.73
CA ARG A 1092 -37.78 -52.01 17.80
C ARG A 1092 -37.28 -51.18 16.63
N PHE A 1093 -37.06 -51.83 15.50
CA PHE A 1093 -36.61 -51.21 14.27
C PHE A 1093 -37.82 -50.85 13.40
N LYS A 1094 -37.98 -49.57 13.11
CA LYS A 1094 -39.02 -49.08 12.21
C LYS A 1094 -38.37 -48.48 10.97
N ALA A 1095 -38.80 -48.92 9.80
CA ALA A 1095 -38.43 -48.36 8.52
C ALA A 1095 -39.59 -48.58 7.55
N ASP A 1096 -39.90 -47.57 6.75
CA ASP A 1096 -40.79 -47.74 5.62
C ASP A 1096 -40.10 -48.59 4.55
N ILE A 1097 -40.88 -49.43 3.90
CA ILE A 1097 -40.46 -50.27 2.78
C ILE A 1097 -41.39 -50.02 1.60
N SER A 1098 -40.94 -50.36 0.39
CA SER A 1098 -41.71 -50.22 -0.84
C SER A 1098 -43.16 -50.68 -0.70
N TYR A 1099 -44.07 -50.01 -1.41
CA TYR A 1099 -45.50 -50.22 -1.27
C TYR A 1099 -45.91 -51.70 -1.37
N LYS A 1100 -46.60 -52.21 -0.33
CA LYS A 1100 -47.03 -53.62 -0.16
C LYS A 1100 -45.90 -54.66 -0.17
N ALA A 1101 -44.63 -54.25 -0.10
CA ALA A 1101 -43.53 -55.17 0.15
C ALA A 1101 -43.60 -55.74 1.58
N THR A 1102 -42.90 -56.84 1.80
CA THR A 1102 -42.73 -57.47 3.12
C THR A 1102 -41.26 -57.65 3.42
N ALA A 1103 -40.84 -57.44 4.66
CA ALA A 1103 -39.48 -57.69 5.11
C ALA A 1103 -39.37 -59.04 5.84
N SER A 1104 -38.19 -59.66 5.81
CA SER A 1104 -37.90 -60.93 6.52
C SER A 1104 -37.85 -60.76 8.05
N ILE A 1105 -37.68 -59.54 8.54
CA ILE A 1105 -37.79 -59.17 9.96
C ILE A 1105 -38.88 -58.11 10.14
N ASP A 1106 -39.29 -57.86 11.39
CA ASP A 1106 -40.22 -56.78 11.68
C ASP A 1106 -39.56 -55.41 11.54
N VAL A 1107 -39.88 -54.72 10.46
CA VAL A 1107 -39.48 -53.32 10.20
C VAL A 1107 -40.59 -52.33 10.54
N THR A 1108 -41.66 -52.76 11.20
CA THR A 1108 -42.78 -51.89 11.59
C THR A 1108 -42.62 -51.30 13.00
N GLY A 1109 -41.58 -51.72 13.73
CA GLY A 1109 -41.34 -51.36 15.13
C GLY A 1109 -42.30 -51.99 16.14
N LYS A 1110 -43.07 -53.02 15.76
CA LYS A 1110 -44.08 -53.65 16.63
C LYS A 1110 -43.52 -54.75 17.54
N SER A 1111 -42.38 -55.33 17.17
CA SER A 1111 -41.69 -56.39 17.89
C SER A 1111 -40.19 -56.13 17.97
N ASN A 1112 -39.53 -56.81 18.91
CA ASN A 1112 -38.10 -56.67 19.10
C ASN A 1112 -37.34 -57.51 18.05
N VAL A 1113 -36.34 -56.90 17.44
CA VAL A 1113 -35.36 -57.50 16.53
C VAL A 1113 -33.97 -57.39 17.15
N ASP A 1114 -33.14 -58.39 16.90
CA ASP A 1114 -31.75 -58.39 17.31
C ASP A 1114 -30.90 -57.85 16.16
N LEU A 1115 -30.20 -56.72 16.39
CA LEU A 1115 -29.32 -56.08 15.39
C LEU A 1115 -27.91 -55.82 15.95
N HIS A 1116 -27.49 -56.54 17.01
CA HIS A 1116 -26.15 -56.36 17.60
C HIS A 1116 -25.02 -56.76 16.65
N ASP A 1117 -25.32 -57.66 15.70
CA ASP A 1117 -24.45 -58.02 14.60
C ASP A 1117 -25.16 -57.90 13.25
N TRP A 1118 -24.43 -58.06 12.16
CA TRP A 1118 -24.97 -57.96 10.80
C TRP A 1118 -26.14 -58.92 10.58
N THR A 1119 -27.33 -58.33 10.44
CA THR A 1119 -28.58 -59.06 10.32
C THR A 1119 -29.17 -58.88 8.94
N GLU A 1120 -29.48 -60.00 8.27
CA GLU A 1120 -30.03 -59.98 6.93
C GLU A 1120 -31.52 -59.59 6.93
N VAL A 1121 -31.86 -58.56 6.16
CA VAL A 1121 -33.22 -58.06 5.95
C VAL A 1121 -33.54 -58.18 4.46
N VAL A 1122 -34.33 -59.19 4.10
CA VAL A 1122 -34.79 -59.42 2.74
C VAL A 1122 -36.13 -58.72 2.56
N VAL A 1123 -36.16 -57.66 1.76
CA VAL A 1123 -37.39 -57.00 1.33
C VAL A 1123 -37.88 -57.70 0.06
N THR A 1124 -39.06 -58.32 0.15
CA THR A 1124 -39.73 -59.00 -0.96
C THR A 1124 -40.90 -58.17 -1.44
N ALA A 1125 -40.97 -57.87 -2.73
CA ALA A 1125 -42.05 -57.07 -3.32
C ALA A 1125 -43.41 -57.82 -3.31
N GLU A 1126 -44.51 -57.11 -3.59
CA GLU A 1126 -45.87 -57.69 -3.68
C GLU A 1126 -45.97 -58.81 -4.73
N ASP A 1127 -45.12 -58.80 -5.76
CA ASP A 1127 -45.04 -59.85 -6.77
C ASP A 1127 -44.57 -61.21 -6.21
N GLY A 1128 -43.93 -61.22 -5.03
CA GLY A 1128 -43.39 -62.41 -4.35
C GLY A 1128 -42.11 -62.98 -4.98
N VAL A 1129 -41.61 -62.36 -6.05
CA VAL A 1129 -40.46 -62.82 -6.84
C VAL A 1129 -39.29 -61.87 -6.70
N THR A 1130 -39.53 -60.55 -6.77
CA THR A 1130 -38.49 -59.53 -6.69
C THR A 1130 -38.07 -59.35 -5.24
N LYS A 1131 -36.76 -59.47 -4.98
CA LYS A 1131 -36.18 -59.40 -3.63
C LYS A 1131 -34.91 -58.55 -3.63
N GLN A 1132 -34.75 -57.77 -2.58
CA GLN A 1132 -33.52 -57.07 -2.27
C GLN A 1132 -33.07 -57.45 -0.87
N THR A 1133 -31.79 -57.77 -0.73
CA THR A 1133 -31.18 -58.11 0.55
C THR A 1133 -30.42 -56.91 1.10
N TYR A 1134 -30.74 -56.55 2.34
CA TYR A 1134 -30.01 -55.59 3.16
C TYR A 1134 -29.32 -56.34 4.29
N ARG A 1135 -28.20 -55.81 4.80
CA ARG A 1135 -27.63 -56.25 6.07
C ARG A 1135 -27.58 -55.06 7.00
N ILE A 1136 -28.21 -55.17 8.15
CA ILE A 1136 -28.32 -54.06 9.10
C ILE A 1136 -27.59 -54.44 10.38
N LYS A 1137 -26.78 -53.51 10.89
CA LYS A 1137 -26.10 -53.63 12.18
C LYS A 1137 -26.23 -52.35 12.97
N VAL A 1138 -26.56 -52.46 14.26
CA VAL A 1138 -26.67 -51.33 15.18
C VAL A 1138 -25.61 -51.45 16.26
N VAL A 1139 -24.82 -50.39 16.45
CA VAL A 1139 -23.77 -50.32 17.46
C VAL A 1139 -24.06 -49.21 18.47
N SER A 1140 -24.15 -49.57 19.76
CA SER A 1140 -24.21 -48.60 20.86
C SER A 1140 -22.79 -48.15 21.19
N GLN A 1141 -22.55 -46.84 21.27
CA GLN A 1141 -21.26 -46.32 21.71
C GLN A 1141 -20.92 -46.77 23.14
N THR A 1142 -19.64 -46.97 23.43
CA THR A 1142 -19.11 -47.14 24.80
C THR A 1142 -18.29 -45.90 25.17
N PHE A 1143 -18.63 -45.21 26.27
CA PHE A 1143 -17.74 -44.20 26.84
C PHE A 1143 -16.84 -44.82 27.90
N ALA A 1144 -15.54 -44.57 27.80
CA ALA A 1144 -14.63 -44.59 28.94
C ALA A 1144 -14.62 -43.17 29.55
N SER A 1145 -15.11 -43.02 30.78
CA SER A 1145 -14.92 -41.77 31.54
C SER A 1145 -13.60 -41.83 32.30
N ILE A 1146 -12.69 -40.87 32.07
CA ILE A 1146 -11.54 -40.66 32.96
C ILE A 1146 -12.04 -39.84 34.16
N THR A 1147 -12.12 -40.47 35.33
CA THR A 1147 -12.56 -39.79 36.57
C THR A 1147 -11.42 -39.10 37.33
N GLU A 1148 -10.16 -39.45 37.05
CA GLU A 1148 -8.98 -38.83 37.65
C GLU A 1148 -7.73 -39.06 36.78
N PHE A 1149 -6.91 -38.02 36.60
CA PHE A 1149 -5.60 -38.07 35.97
C PHE A 1149 -4.59 -37.41 36.91
N ALA A 1150 -3.57 -38.15 37.36
CA ALA A 1150 -2.49 -37.62 38.20
C ALA A 1150 -1.13 -37.99 37.59
N ILE A 1151 -0.30 -36.98 37.33
CA ILE A 1151 1.13 -37.16 37.04
C ILE A 1151 1.89 -37.11 38.35
N LYS A 1152 2.72 -38.13 38.59
CA LYS A 1152 3.72 -38.13 39.66
C LYS A 1152 5.10 -38.10 39.04
N VAL A 1153 5.82 -37.00 39.23
CA VAL A 1153 7.25 -36.89 38.89
C VAL A 1153 8.04 -36.97 40.18
N ASP A 1154 8.68 -38.11 40.43
CA ASP A 1154 9.71 -38.20 41.47
C ASP A 1154 11.08 -38.03 40.80
N GLY A 1155 11.50 -36.76 40.65
CA GLY A 1155 12.93 -36.40 40.63
C GLY A 1155 13.63 -36.04 39.32
N VAL A 1156 12.96 -36.01 38.15
CA VAL A 1156 13.37 -35.25 36.94
C VAL A 1156 12.14 -34.84 36.17
#